data_AF-A0A928NF26-F1
#
_entry.id   AF-A0A928NF26-F1
#
_cell.length_a   1.000
_cell.length_b   1.000
_cell.length_c   1.000
_cell.angle_alpha   90.00
_cell.angle_beta   90.00
_cell.angle_gamma   90.00
#
_symmetry.space_group_name_H-M   'P 1'
#
loop_
_entity.id
_entity.type
_entity.pdbx_description
1 polymer ?
#
loop_
_entity_poly.entity_id
_entity_poly.type
_entity_poly.pdbx_seq_one_letter_code
_entity_poly.pdbx_strand_id
1 'polypeptide(L)'
;MINILDVLGKEMLFFDGGMGTLIQKSGLDTSVLPERWNVKRPDVIQQIHLDYLMSGTNILTANTFGANVLKYSEDELEEIIKSAVFNAKKAIEMCNQDKLHFVALDIGPLGKLLKPLGTFDFEDAVSVFAKTVVLGQKYGADLILIETMNDLYETKAAVLAAKENSTLPVFVTNAYDKNGKLMTGATPEAVCATLEGLKVDAIGMNCSFGPQDMIPILEKLIKVSSTPIIVNPNAGLPVFKDGKTSYDIDKTQFGEYMERIANSGASVVGGCCGTTPEYIKEITKRLTGFVPKPVTKKNLSVISSYTHTVNFGKQCVIIGERINPTGKKVFKEALRNNDIDYILKVGLGQEEEGAHVLDVNVGLPEIDEADMLSKVVFSLQSVTDLPLQIDTSDAVAMERAMRLYNGKPMVNSVNGKKECMEAIFPLIKKYGGLVVALTLDESGIPDNPEGRCEIARKIVETAKEYGIESKDIIVDPLAMTISTDHNAAKVTLDSLERITKMGINTSLGVSNISFGLPAREIINSTFFAMALTKGLSGAIINPHSAEMMKVYKSYCALSGFDENYSEYIDFSKRITVSSSLDKNANSIQTGNEEGLKGAIIKGLKESAYNLSKEVLKTMSPLDVINTQIVPALDAVGKGFEEKTVFLPQLLISAESAKSAFDAIKEKMSELGNTQTKKCPVVIATVKGDIHDIGKNIVKALLENYGFDVSDLGKDVEPMDIIEEAKKKKALIIGLSALMTTTVPAMEETVKLAKKLLPGVKIMVGGAVLTKEYADRMGADMYCKDAMEAVRYAEDINSQI
;
A
#
# COMPACT_ATOMS: atom_id res chain seq x y z
N MET A 1 -36.66 -5.58 -1.59
CA MET A 1 -35.75 -5.90 -2.69
C MET A 1 -34.66 -6.80 -2.13
N ILE A 2 -34.24 -7.82 -2.87
CA ILE A 2 -33.14 -8.71 -2.47
C ILE A 2 -31.84 -7.89 -2.45
N ASN A 3 -31.06 -8.00 -1.37
CA ASN A 3 -29.75 -7.36 -1.29
C ASN A 3 -28.71 -8.28 -1.97
N ILE A 4 -27.72 -7.72 -2.67
CA ILE A 4 -26.65 -8.53 -3.27
C ILE A 4 -25.93 -9.43 -2.24
N LEU A 5 -25.84 -9.01 -0.99
CA LEU A 5 -25.26 -9.81 0.10
C LEU A 5 -26.05 -11.10 0.40
N ASP A 6 -27.33 -11.15 0.03
CA ASP A 6 -28.16 -12.34 0.23
C ASP A 6 -27.75 -13.49 -0.70
N VAL A 7 -27.15 -13.17 -1.86
CA VAL A 7 -26.75 -14.13 -2.91
C VAL A 7 -25.23 -14.25 -3.09
N LEU A 8 -24.46 -13.25 -2.64
CA LEU A 8 -23.00 -13.23 -2.73
C LEU A 8 -22.36 -14.46 -2.08
N GLY A 9 -21.51 -15.16 -2.83
CA GLY A 9 -20.84 -16.39 -2.37
C GLY A 9 -21.75 -17.63 -2.28
N LYS A 10 -23.04 -17.49 -2.60
CA LYS A 10 -24.02 -18.59 -2.67
C LYS A 10 -24.39 -18.92 -4.12
N GLU A 11 -24.46 -17.90 -4.96
CA GLU A 11 -24.71 -18.01 -6.39
C GLU A 11 -23.54 -17.38 -7.17
N MET A 12 -23.26 -17.92 -8.36
CA MET A 12 -22.27 -17.31 -9.24
C MET A 12 -22.84 -16.03 -9.83
N LEU A 13 -22.22 -14.89 -9.51
CA LEU A 13 -22.62 -13.58 -10.01
C LEU A 13 -21.70 -13.15 -11.14
N PHE A 14 -22.28 -12.48 -12.14
CA PHE A 14 -21.56 -12.00 -13.30
C PHE A 14 -21.52 -10.47 -13.35
N PHE A 15 -20.32 -9.89 -13.37
CA PHE A 15 -20.11 -8.49 -13.79
C PHE A 15 -20.21 -8.37 -15.31
N ASP A 16 -20.44 -7.14 -15.79
CA ASP A 16 -20.30 -6.79 -17.19
C ASP A 16 -18.83 -6.79 -17.65
N GLY A 17 -18.58 -6.23 -18.84
CA GLY A 17 -17.25 -6.05 -19.42
C GLY A 17 -16.87 -4.57 -19.57
N GLY A 18 -15.84 -4.29 -20.37
CA GLY A 18 -15.28 -2.94 -20.48
C GLY A 18 -16.15 -1.90 -21.21
N MET A 19 -16.78 -1.01 -20.45
CA MET A 19 -17.58 0.13 -20.93
C MET A 19 -16.81 1.06 -21.88
N GLY A 20 -15.61 1.51 -21.49
CA GLY A 20 -14.85 2.51 -22.26
C GLY A 20 -14.52 2.08 -23.69
N THR A 21 -14.20 0.80 -23.90
CA THR A 21 -13.88 0.28 -25.24
C THR A 21 -15.10 0.26 -26.18
N LEU A 22 -16.30 0.06 -25.63
CA LEU A 22 -17.53 0.07 -26.42
C LEU A 22 -17.97 1.50 -26.74
N ILE A 23 -17.89 2.41 -25.77
CA ILE A 23 -18.18 3.83 -25.98
C ILE A 23 -17.29 4.41 -27.10
N GLN A 24 -16.00 4.05 -27.14
CA GLN A 24 -15.10 4.48 -28.21
C GLN A 24 -15.45 3.88 -29.58
N LYS A 25 -15.83 2.60 -29.63
CA LYS A 25 -16.35 1.99 -30.87
C LYS A 25 -17.63 2.68 -31.36
N SER A 26 -18.43 3.24 -30.46
CA SER A 26 -19.62 4.04 -30.76
C SER A 26 -19.30 5.49 -31.20
N GLY A 27 -18.02 5.86 -31.29
CA GLY A 27 -17.58 7.13 -31.87
C GLY A 27 -17.21 8.22 -30.86
N LEU A 28 -16.95 7.87 -29.59
CA LEU A 28 -16.40 8.83 -28.63
C LEU A 28 -14.98 9.23 -29.03
N ASP A 29 -14.78 10.53 -29.21
CA ASP A 29 -13.45 11.13 -29.38
C ASP A 29 -12.62 10.93 -28.10
N THR A 30 -11.34 10.58 -28.24
CA THR A 30 -10.45 10.28 -27.12
C THR A 30 -10.18 11.48 -26.21
N SER A 31 -10.46 12.71 -26.66
CA SER A 31 -10.39 13.93 -25.83
C SER A 31 -11.59 14.16 -24.92
N VAL A 32 -12.69 13.41 -25.11
CA VAL A 32 -13.91 13.56 -24.32
C VAL A 32 -13.94 12.51 -23.22
N LEU A 33 -14.07 12.97 -21.96
CA LEU A 33 -14.23 12.07 -20.82
C LEU A 33 -15.51 11.22 -20.97
N PRO A 34 -15.44 9.88 -20.81
CA PRO A 34 -16.55 8.97 -21.09
C PRO A 34 -17.82 9.24 -20.27
N GLU A 35 -17.70 9.74 -19.05
CA GLU A 35 -18.85 9.91 -18.14
C GLU A 35 -19.81 11.03 -18.62
N ARG A 36 -19.34 11.97 -19.43
CA ARG A 36 -20.21 13.01 -20.04
C ARG A 36 -21.25 12.43 -21.00
N TRP A 37 -21.01 11.23 -21.54
CA TRP A 37 -21.99 10.56 -22.41
C TRP A 37 -23.20 10.04 -21.66
N ASN A 38 -23.15 9.94 -20.33
CA ASN A 38 -24.33 9.64 -19.53
C ASN A 38 -25.46 10.65 -19.77
N VAL A 39 -25.09 11.92 -19.98
CA VAL A 39 -26.02 13.03 -20.25
C VAL A 39 -26.19 13.27 -21.76
N LYS A 40 -25.09 13.29 -22.51
CA LYS A 40 -25.11 13.68 -23.93
C LYS A 40 -25.62 12.59 -24.87
N ARG A 41 -25.37 11.32 -24.56
CA ARG A 41 -25.71 10.15 -25.38
C ARG A 41 -26.26 9.00 -24.52
N PRO A 42 -27.33 9.26 -23.73
CA PRO A 42 -27.91 8.25 -22.85
C PRO A 42 -28.42 7.03 -23.64
N ASP A 43 -28.83 7.22 -24.90
CA ASP A 43 -29.23 6.16 -25.82
C ASP A 43 -28.14 5.10 -26.00
N VAL A 44 -26.89 5.53 -26.18
CA VAL A 44 -25.75 4.64 -26.37
C VAL A 44 -25.42 3.88 -25.09
N ILE A 45 -25.39 4.60 -23.96
CA ILE A 45 -25.06 4.00 -22.66
C ILE A 45 -26.12 2.96 -22.25
N GLN A 46 -27.41 3.29 -22.41
CA GLN A 46 -28.51 2.36 -22.15
C GLN A 46 -28.43 1.12 -23.05
N GLN A 47 -28.11 1.28 -24.33
CA GLN A 47 -27.96 0.15 -25.24
C GLN A 47 -26.79 -0.76 -24.85
N ILE A 48 -25.63 -0.19 -24.49
CA ILE A 48 -24.47 -0.98 -24.05
C ILE A 48 -24.81 -1.81 -22.79
N HIS A 49 -25.45 -1.18 -21.80
CA HIS A 49 -25.91 -1.90 -20.61
C HIS A 49 -26.91 -3.01 -20.96
N LEU A 50 -27.86 -2.73 -21.85
CA LEU A 50 -28.82 -3.73 -22.31
C LEU A 50 -28.13 -4.91 -22.98
N ASP A 51 -27.13 -4.67 -23.82
CA ASP A 51 -26.37 -5.74 -24.50
C ASP A 51 -25.64 -6.65 -23.49
N TYR A 52 -25.07 -6.08 -22.42
CA TYR A 52 -24.46 -6.85 -21.33
C TYR A 52 -25.50 -7.63 -20.50
N LEU A 53 -26.65 -7.03 -20.20
CA LEU A 53 -27.75 -7.72 -19.52
C LEU A 53 -28.25 -8.92 -20.34
N MET A 54 -28.45 -8.73 -21.65
CA MET A 54 -28.84 -9.79 -22.60
C MET A 54 -27.79 -10.89 -22.73
N SER A 55 -26.55 -10.62 -22.32
CA SER A 55 -25.45 -11.58 -22.26
C SER A 55 -25.36 -12.34 -20.93
N GLY A 56 -26.26 -12.05 -19.99
CA GLY A 56 -26.39 -12.77 -18.72
C GLY A 56 -25.75 -12.07 -17.52
N THR A 57 -25.41 -10.79 -17.62
CA THR A 57 -24.85 -10.01 -16.50
C THR A 57 -25.83 -9.92 -15.32
N ASN A 58 -25.30 -9.98 -14.09
CA ASN A 58 -26.02 -9.65 -12.86
C ASN A 58 -25.72 -8.22 -12.41
N ILE A 59 -24.44 -7.83 -12.43
CA ILE A 59 -23.98 -6.56 -11.85
C ILE A 59 -23.49 -5.67 -12.99
N LEU A 60 -24.21 -4.58 -13.25
CA LEU A 60 -23.78 -3.55 -14.17
C LEU A 60 -22.90 -2.53 -13.45
N THR A 61 -21.78 -2.16 -14.05
CA THR A 61 -20.96 -1.04 -13.62
C THR A 61 -21.53 0.25 -14.20
N ALA A 62 -22.07 1.15 -13.37
CA ALA A 62 -22.49 2.46 -13.85
C ALA A 62 -21.29 3.16 -14.49
N ASN A 63 -21.48 3.91 -15.58
CA ASN A 63 -20.39 4.62 -16.26
C ASN A 63 -19.90 5.82 -15.42
N THR A 64 -19.22 5.55 -14.31
CA THR A 64 -18.77 6.52 -13.29
C THR A 64 -17.32 6.32 -12.86
N PHE A 65 -16.57 5.40 -13.47
CA PHE A 65 -15.17 5.09 -13.15
C PHE A 65 -14.32 6.32 -12.79
N GLY A 66 -14.32 7.34 -13.65
CA GLY A 66 -13.55 8.56 -13.47
C GLY A 66 -14.31 9.73 -12.84
N ALA A 67 -15.56 9.56 -12.41
CA ALA A 67 -16.43 10.64 -11.94
C ALA A 67 -16.06 11.12 -10.52
N ASN A 68 -15.35 12.25 -10.45
CA ASN A 68 -15.04 12.93 -9.19
C ASN A 68 -14.81 14.44 -9.38
N VAL A 69 -14.77 15.16 -8.26
CA VAL A 69 -14.64 16.63 -8.23
C VAL A 69 -13.28 17.16 -8.70
N LEU A 70 -12.27 16.30 -8.89
CA LEU A 70 -11.00 16.72 -9.49
C LEU A 70 -11.09 16.82 -11.03
N LYS A 71 -12.11 16.21 -11.63
CA LYS A 71 -12.34 16.22 -13.10
C LYS A 71 -13.59 17.02 -13.51
N TYR A 72 -14.56 17.11 -12.61
CA TYR A 72 -15.87 17.72 -12.87
C TYR A 72 -16.21 18.75 -11.80
N SER A 73 -16.95 19.80 -12.18
CA SER A 73 -17.59 20.67 -11.18
C SER A 73 -18.61 19.89 -10.35
N GLU A 74 -18.97 20.36 -9.15
CA GLU A 74 -19.92 19.63 -8.29
C GLU A 74 -21.30 19.43 -8.96
N ASP A 75 -21.81 20.46 -9.63
CA ASP A 75 -23.08 20.39 -10.36
C ASP A 75 -23.01 19.39 -11.53
N GLU A 76 -21.92 19.43 -12.30
CA GLU A 76 -21.70 18.50 -13.42
C GLU A 76 -21.53 17.05 -12.90
N LEU A 77 -20.83 16.86 -11.79
CA LEU A 77 -20.65 15.55 -11.17
C LEU A 77 -21.98 14.94 -10.71
N GLU A 78 -22.84 15.75 -10.08
CA GLU A 78 -24.17 15.32 -9.66
C GLU A 78 -25.03 14.90 -10.86
N GLU A 79 -25.03 15.69 -11.95
CA GLU A 79 -25.78 15.36 -13.15
C GLU A 79 -25.26 14.08 -13.83
N ILE A 80 -23.94 13.91 -13.88
CA ILE A 80 -23.27 12.72 -14.43
C ILE A 80 -23.67 11.46 -13.64
N ILE A 81 -23.51 11.47 -12.32
CA ILE A 81 -23.80 10.30 -11.47
C ILE A 81 -25.29 9.96 -11.50
N LYS A 82 -26.16 10.97 -11.40
CA LYS A 82 -27.61 10.80 -11.54
C LYS A 82 -27.97 10.11 -12.85
N SER A 83 -27.41 10.59 -13.96
CA SER A 83 -27.69 10.06 -15.29
C SER A 83 -27.11 8.66 -15.49
N ALA A 84 -25.92 8.38 -14.95
CA ALA A 84 -25.29 7.06 -15.04
C ALA A 84 -26.16 5.98 -14.37
N VAL A 85 -26.57 6.21 -13.12
CA VAL A 85 -27.41 5.25 -12.37
C VAL A 85 -28.78 5.12 -13.03
N PHE A 86 -29.36 6.22 -13.51
CA PHE A 86 -30.63 6.19 -14.24
C PHE A 86 -30.53 5.36 -15.52
N ASN A 87 -29.48 5.53 -16.32
CA ASN A 87 -29.28 4.80 -17.57
C ASN A 87 -29.13 3.30 -17.34
N ALA A 88 -28.36 2.88 -16.33
CA ALA A 88 -28.22 1.46 -15.97
C ALA A 88 -29.56 0.85 -15.51
N LYS A 89 -30.31 1.55 -14.66
CA LYS A 89 -31.66 1.11 -14.24
C LYS A 89 -32.63 1.05 -15.41
N LYS A 90 -32.56 2.00 -16.33
CA LYS A 90 -33.41 2.01 -17.52
C LYS A 90 -33.14 0.81 -18.42
N ALA A 91 -31.88 0.44 -18.58
CA ALA A 91 -31.50 -0.77 -19.30
C ALA A 91 -32.02 -2.05 -18.63
N ILE A 92 -32.04 -2.12 -17.29
CA ILE A 92 -32.64 -3.23 -16.54
C ILE A 92 -34.15 -3.33 -16.82
N GLU A 93 -34.87 -2.21 -16.79
CA GLU A 93 -36.30 -2.16 -17.17
C GLU A 93 -36.52 -2.65 -18.60
N MET A 94 -35.66 -2.23 -19.55
CA MET A 94 -35.74 -2.63 -20.96
C MET A 94 -35.43 -4.11 -21.19
N CYS A 95 -34.52 -4.68 -20.41
CA CYS A 95 -34.14 -6.09 -20.48
C CYS A 95 -35.33 -7.00 -20.16
N ASN A 96 -36.16 -6.61 -19.18
CA ASN A 96 -37.40 -7.28 -18.79
C ASN A 96 -37.23 -8.81 -18.62
N GLN A 97 -36.13 -9.23 -17.99
CA GLN A 97 -35.85 -10.62 -17.63
C GLN A 97 -36.14 -10.85 -16.14
N ASP A 98 -36.64 -12.04 -15.81
CA ASP A 98 -36.83 -12.48 -14.42
C ASP A 98 -35.50 -12.98 -13.83
N LYS A 99 -34.52 -12.06 -13.75
CA LYS A 99 -33.18 -12.29 -13.22
C LYS A 99 -32.82 -11.16 -12.25
N LEU A 100 -32.05 -11.48 -11.22
CA LEU A 100 -31.52 -10.47 -10.30
C LEU A 100 -30.46 -9.62 -11.00
N HIS A 101 -30.71 -8.32 -11.02
CA HIS A 101 -29.83 -7.30 -11.57
C HIS A 101 -29.51 -6.25 -10.51
N PHE A 102 -28.26 -5.79 -10.48
CA PHE A 102 -27.76 -4.78 -9.56
C PHE A 102 -26.97 -3.73 -10.33
N VAL A 103 -27.02 -2.48 -9.88
CA VAL A 103 -26.22 -1.37 -10.41
C VAL A 103 -25.15 -1.01 -9.38
N ALA A 104 -23.89 -1.22 -9.75
CA ALA A 104 -22.75 -0.78 -8.96
C ALA A 104 -22.40 0.68 -9.28
N LEU A 105 -22.25 1.51 -8.26
CA LEU A 105 -21.51 2.77 -8.38
C LEU A 105 -20.04 2.41 -8.58
N ASP A 106 -19.54 2.66 -9.78
CA ASP A 106 -18.17 2.35 -10.16
C ASP A 106 -17.24 3.53 -9.82
N ILE A 107 -16.21 3.28 -9.03
CA ILE A 107 -15.23 4.27 -8.55
C ILE A 107 -13.82 3.74 -8.85
N GLY A 108 -13.14 4.42 -9.78
CA GLY A 108 -11.73 4.21 -10.07
C GLY A 108 -10.79 5.08 -9.22
N PRO A 109 -9.47 4.92 -9.37
CA PRO A 109 -8.48 5.74 -8.67
C PRO A 109 -8.54 7.22 -9.07
N LEU A 110 -8.11 8.11 -8.18
CA LEU A 110 -7.99 9.55 -8.46
C LEU A 110 -6.83 9.85 -9.41
N GLY A 111 -5.91 8.90 -9.57
CA GLY A 111 -4.68 9.07 -10.35
C GLY A 111 -3.67 9.98 -9.65
N LYS A 112 -3.74 10.08 -8.32
CA LYS A 112 -2.82 10.88 -7.49
C LYS A 112 -2.10 9.98 -6.49
N LEU A 113 -0.79 10.20 -6.35
CA LEU A 113 -0.04 9.63 -5.25
C LEU A 113 -0.36 10.41 -3.97
N LEU A 114 -0.78 9.69 -2.93
CA LEU A 114 -1.02 10.29 -1.62
C LEU A 114 0.30 10.54 -0.90
N LYS A 115 0.33 11.58 -0.05
CA LYS A 115 1.44 11.81 0.88
C LYS A 115 1.64 10.57 1.78
N PRO A 116 2.88 10.19 2.14
CA PRO A 116 4.14 10.89 1.85
C PRO A 116 4.71 10.63 0.46
N LEU A 117 4.11 9.73 -0.35
CA LEU A 117 4.66 9.31 -1.64
C LEU A 117 4.44 10.34 -2.75
N GLY A 118 3.36 11.11 -2.64
CA GLY A 118 3.04 12.19 -3.56
C GLY A 118 2.66 13.45 -2.82
N THR A 119 1.84 14.26 -3.45
CA THR A 119 1.49 15.61 -2.95
C THR A 119 0.06 15.72 -2.45
N PHE A 120 -0.77 14.70 -2.66
CA PHE A 120 -2.19 14.75 -2.35
C PHE A 120 -2.45 14.25 -0.92
N ASP A 121 -3.24 15.00 -0.14
CA ASP A 121 -3.52 14.66 1.25
C ASP A 121 -4.53 13.51 1.36
N PHE A 122 -4.34 12.65 2.38
CA PHE A 122 -5.20 11.49 2.60
C PHE A 122 -6.66 11.90 2.87
N GLU A 123 -6.88 12.90 3.73
CA GLU A 123 -8.23 13.39 4.04
C GLU A 123 -8.91 14.06 2.84
N ASP A 124 -8.14 14.72 1.98
CA ASP A 124 -8.65 15.27 0.74
C ASP A 124 -9.10 14.15 -0.20
N ALA A 125 -8.34 13.05 -0.30
CA ALA A 125 -8.75 11.87 -1.05
C ALA A 125 -10.05 11.28 -0.52
N VAL A 126 -10.17 11.11 0.82
CA VAL A 126 -11.42 10.65 1.45
C VAL A 126 -12.58 11.58 1.10
N SER A 127 -12.39 12.90 1.18
CA SER A 127 -13.41 13.89 0.87
C SER A 127 -13.86 13.82 -0.60
N VAL A 128 -12.92 13.69 -1.53
CA VAL A 128 -13.20 13.57 -2.97
C VAL A 128 -14.03 12.31 -3.25
N PHE A 129 -13.65 11.16 -2.70
CA PHE A 129 -14.42 9.92 -2.86
C PHE A 129 -15.80 10.00 -2.20
N ALA A 130 -15.90 10.63 -1.02
CA ALA A 130 -17.14 10.74 -0.27
C ALA A 130 -18.23 11.47 -1.06
N LYS A 131 -17.87 12.52 -1.81
CA LYS A 131 -18.82 13.23 -2.68
C LYS A 131 -19.45 12.30 -3.72
N THR A 132 -18.65 11.48 -4.40
CA THR A 132 -19.15 10.49 -5.37
C THR A 132 -20.04 9.44 -4.69
N VAL A 133 -19.61 8.92 -3.53
CA VAL A 133 -20.36 7.93 -2.74
C VAL A 133 -21.75 8.45 -2.34
N VAL A 134 -21.83 9.66 -1.77
CA VAL A 134 -23.09 10.27 -1.34
C VAL A 134 -24.06 10.39 -2.51
N LEU A 135 -23.57 10.82 -3.67
CA LEU A 135 -24.39 10.95 -4.88
C LEU A 135 -24.87 9.59 -5.40
N GLY A 136 -24.01 8.58 -5.44
CA GLY A 136 -24.40 7.24 -5.88
C GLY A 136 -25.46 6.60 -4.97
N GLN A 137 -25.34 6.74 -3.65
CA GLN A 137 -26.38 6.30 -2.72
C GLN A 137 -27.68 7.09 -2.90
N LYS A 138 -27.60 8.43 -3.02
CA LYS A 138 -28.75 9.32 -3.25
C LYS A 138 -29.55 8.93 -4.50
N TYR A 139 -28.86 8.56 -5.58
CA TYR A 139 -29.50 8.17 -6.85
C TYR A 139 -29.81 6.67 -6.95
N GLY A 140 -29.48 5.91 -5.91
CA GLY A 140 -29.93 4.54 -5.69
C GLY A 140 -29.09 3.49 -6.39
N ALA A 141 -27.76 3.61 -6.40
CA ALA A 141 -26.89 2.46 -6.64
C ALA A 141 -27.17 1.35 -5.61
N ASP A 142 -27.00 0.08 -6.01
CA ASP A 142 -27.25 -1.09 -5.15
C ASP A 142 -26.00 -1.54 -4.37
N LEU A 143 -24.82 -1.21 -4.88
CA LEU A 143 -23.52 -1.42 -4.24
C LEU A 143 -22.51 -0.36 -4.71
N ILE A 144 -21.36 -0.30 -4.03
CA ILE A 144 -20.19 0.48 -4.44
C ILE A 144 -19.11 -0.49 -4.88
N LEU A 145 -18.59 -0.30 -6.09
CA LEU A 145 -17.39 -0.97 -6.60
C LEU A 145 -16.25 0.05 -6.61
N ILE A 146 -15.25 -0.18 -5.77
CA ILE A 146 -13.97 0.53 -5.82
C ILE A 146 -13.02 -0.35 -6.64
N GLU A 147 -12.74 0.00 -7.89
CA GLU A 147 -11.98 -0.88 -8.79
C GLU A 147 -10.68 -0.28 -9.32
N THR A 148 -9.82 -1.16 -9.83
CA THR A 148 -8.54 -0.81 -10.47
C THR A 148 -7.60 -0.02 -9.54
N MET A 149 -7.74 -0.20 -8.22
CA MET A 149 -6.86 0.48 -7.28
C MET A 149 -5.46 -0.15 -7.30
N ASN A 150 -4.43 0.66 -7.51
CA ASN A 150 -3.04 0.22 -7.62
C ASN A 150 -2.18 0.69 -6.44
N ASP A 151 -2.77 1.37 -5.46
CA ASP A 151 -2.16 1.77 -4.19
C ASP A 151 -3.09 1.44 -3.02
N LEU A 152 -2.54 0.79 -1.99
CA LEU A 152 -3.30 0.36 -0.82
C LEU A 152 -3.80 1.56 0.02
N TYR A 153 -3.03 2.65 0.05
CA TYR A 153 -3.42 3.81 0.86
C TYR A 153 -4.60 4.57 0.24
N GLU A 154 -4.56 4.77 -1.07
CA GLU A 154 -5.69 5.30 -1.84
C GLU A 154 -6.92 4.38 -1.75
N THR A 155 -6.71 3.06 -1.80
CA THR A 155 -7.79 2.07 -1.59
C THR A 155 -8.44 2.27 -0.22
N LYS A 156 -7.63 2.42 0.84
CA LYS A 156 -8.14 2.68 2.19
C LYS A 156 -8.93 3.98 2.26
N ALA A 157 -8.46 5.06 1.62
CA ALA A 157 -9.19 6.34 1.58
C ALA A 157 -10.58 6.18 0.93
N ALA A 158 -10.67 5.47 -0.20
CA ALA A 158 -11.92 5.19 -0.89
C ALA A 158 -12.88 4.33 -0.05
N VAL A 159 -12.35 3.29 0.63
CA VAL A 159 -13.16 2.42 1.50
C VAL A 159 -13.69 3.19 2.71
N LEU A 160 -12.88 4.03 3.35
CA LEU A 160 -13.34 4.88 4.44
C LEU A 160 -14.41 5.85 3.98
N ALA A 161 -14.22 6.50 2.82
CA ALA A 161 -15.23 7.35 2.22
C ALA A 161 -16.56 6.61 2.00
N ALA A 162 -16.49 5.38 1.49
CA ALA A 162 -17.66 4.52 1.29
C ALA A 162 -18.36 4.17 2.61
N LYS A 163 -17.63 3.62 3.59
CA LYS A 163 -18.20 3.16 4.86
C LYS A 163 -18.69 4.29 5.78
N GLU A 164 -18.10 5.49 5.68
CA GLU A 164 -18.50 6.65 6.49
C GLU A 164 -19.73 7.39 5.91
N ASN A 165 -20.00 7.25 4.61
CA ASN A 165 -21.03 8.04 3.92
C ASN A 165 -22.14 7.20 3.27
N SER A 166 -22.10 5.87 3.39
CA SER A 166 -23.05 4.96 2.77
C SER A 166 -23.25 3.69 3.59
N THR A 167 -24.44 3.09 3.46
CA THR A 167 -24.75 1.76 3.99
C THR A 167 -24.73 0.67 2.90
N LEU A 168 -24.39 1.03 1.67
CA LEU A 168 -24.31 0.10 0.55
C LEU A 168 -23.17 -0.91 0.75
N PRO A 169 -23.33 -2.16 0.26
CA PRO A 169 -22.23 -3.11 0.16
C PRO A 169 -21.04 -2.53 -0.61
N VAL A 170 -19.82 -2.81 -0.13
CA VAL A 170 -18.57 -2.28 -0.70
C VAL A 170 -17.74 -3.42 -1.26
N PHE A 171 -17.57 -3.44 -2.57
CA PHE A 171 -16.71 -4.37 -3.29
C PHE A 171 -15.43 -3.65 -3.70
N VAL A 172 -14.29 -4.32 -3.58
CA VAL A 172 -12.99 -3.74 -3.91
C VAL A 172 -12.23 -4.65 -4.85
N THR A 173 -11.72 -4.12 -5.96
CA THR A 173 -10.79 -4.83 -6.85
C THR A 173 -9.53 -4.01 -7.06
N ASN A 174 -8.40 -4.71 -7.07
CA ASN A 174 -7.09 -4.09 -7.23
C ASN A 174 -6.40 -4.52 -8.53
N ALA A 175 -5.55 -3.63 -9.06
CA ALA A 175 -4.74 -3.87 -10.23
C ALA A 175 -3.32 -4.28 -9.81
N TYR A 176 -3.02 -5.58 -9.88
CA TYR A 176 -1.72 -6.14 -9.55
C TYR A 176 -0.79 -6.16 -10.75
N ASP A 177 0.51 -6.12 -10.50
CA ASP A 177 1.56 -6.39 -11.49
C ASP A 177 1.78 -7.90 -11.69
N LYS A 178 2.68 -8.25 -12.62
CA LYS A 178 3.01 -9.65 -12.97
C LYS A 178 3.65 -10.45 -11.83
N ASN A 179 4.11 -9.79 -10.77
CA ASN A 179 4.64 -10.43 -9.57
C ASN A 179 3.56 -10.61 -8.50
N GLY A 180 2.34 -10.15 -8.77
CA GLY A 180 1.21 -10.16 -7.86
C GLY A 180 1.33 -9.08 -6.78
N LYS A 181 1.94 -7.93 -7.07
CA LYS A 181 2.02 -6.78 -6.14
C LYS A 181 1.33 -5.55 -6.72
N LEU A 182 0.82 -4.67 -5.85
CA LEU A 182 0.38 -3.33 -6.26
C LEU A 182 1.59 -2.44 -6.58
N MET A 183 1.35 -1.28 -7.20
CA MET A 183 2.41 -0.33 -7.60
C MET A 183 3.29 0.09 -6.41
N THR A 184 2.69 0.23 -5.23
CA THR A 184 3.41 0.61 -3.99
C THR A 184 3.99 -0.58 -3.22
N GLY A 185 3.87 -1.80 -3.75
CA GLY A 185 4.51 -3.01 -3.22
C GLY A 185 3.60 -3.95 -2.42
N ALA A 186 2.34 -3.57 -2.18
CA ALA A 186 1.37 -4.37 -1.41
C ALA A 186 1.15 -5.76 -2.03
N THR A 187 1.33 -6.82 -1.24
CA THR A 187 1.00 -8.19 -1.64
C THR A 187 -0.50 -8.47 -1.48
N PRO A 188 -1.03 -9.56 -2.09
CA PRO A 188 -2.44 -9.92 -1.94
C PRO A 188 -2.82 -10.19 -0.49
N GLU A 189 -1.88 -10.68 0.32
CA GLU A 189 -2.07 -10.89 1.76
C GLU A 189 -2.24 -9.56 2.52
N ALA A 190 -1.43 -8.53 2.22
CA ALA A 190 -1.54 -7.22 2.86
C ALA A 190 -2.83 -6.49 2.48
N VAL A 191 -3.22 -6.57 1.20
CA VAL A 191 -4.49 -6.06 0.71
C VAL A 191 -5.65 -6.76 1.41
N CYS A 192 -5.65 -8.10 1.47
CA CYS A 192 -6.68 -8.87 2.14
C CYS A 192 -6.80 -8.54 3.63
N ALA A 193 -5.69 -8.50 4.37
CA ALA A 193 -5.68 -8.17 5.79
C ALA A 193 -6.28 -6.78 6.06
N THR A 194 -5.91 -5.78 5.25
CA THR A 194 -6.42 -4.41 5.37
C THR A 194 -7.91 -4.34 5.06
N LEU A 195 -8.34 -4.90 3.92
CA LEU A 195 -9.71 -4.81 3.45
C LEU A 195 -10.71 -5.61 4.30
N GLU A 196 -10.32 -6.79 4.80
CA GLU A 196 -11.12 -7.51 5.81
C GLU A 196 -11.21 -6.71 7.12
N GLY A 197 -10.12 -6.06 7.53
CA GLY A 197 -10.11 -5.18 8.70
C GLY A 197 -11.13 -4.05 8.57
N LEU A 198 -11.21 -3.44 7.38
CA LEU A 198 -12.18 -2.40 7.02
C LEU A 198 -13.59 -2.93 6.70
N LYS A 199 -13.82 -4.25 6.86
CA LYS A 199 -15.12 -4.90 6.68
C LYS A 199 -15.72 -4.70 5.30
N VAL A 200 -14.92 -4.77 4.24
CA VAL A 200 -15.45 -4.81 2.87
C VAL A 200 -16.15 -6.14 2.59
N ASP A 201 -17.10 -6.14 1.67
CA ASP A 201 -18.03 -7.25 1.45
C ASP A 201 -17.54 -8.24 0.38
N ALA A 202 -16.70 -7.78 -0.55
CA ALA A 202 -15.98 -8.62 -1.51
C ALA A 202 -14.63 -7.98 -1.86
N ILE A 203 -13.60 -8.79 -2.09
CA ILE A 203 -12.27 -8.34 -2.53
C ILE A 203 -11.88 -9.01 -3.84
N GLY A 204 -10.93 -8.48 -4.59
CA GLY A 204 -10.53 -9.15 -5.82
C GLY A 204 -9.52 -8.42 -6.65
N MET A 205 -9.52 -8.77 -7.94
CA MET A 205 -8.62 -8.18 -8.92
C MET A 205 -9.34 -7.94 -10.23
N ASN A 206 -8.93 -6.87 -10.91
CA ASN A 206 -9.39 -6.56 -12.24
C ASN A 206 -8.25 -5.93 -13.07
N CYS A 207 -8.46 -5.83 -14.37
CA CYS A 207 -7.53 -5.18 -15.29
C CYS A 207 -6.12 -5.83 -15.31
N SER A 208 -5.10 -5.07 -15.72
CA SER A 208 -3.68 -5.45 -15.84
C SER A 208 -3.38 -6.56 -16.86
N PHE A 209 -3.92 -7.77 -16.68
CA PHE A 209 -3.58 -8.95 -17.47
C PHE A 209 -4.79 -9.77 -17.91
N GLY A 210 -4.52 -10.78 -18.73
CA GLY A 210 -5.50 -11.80 -19.12
C GLY A 210 -5.83 -12.76 -17.96
N PRO A 211 -6.87 -13.59 -18.12
CA PRO A 211 -7.35 -14.49 -17.07
C PRO A 211 -6.30 -15.54 -16.64
N GLN A 212 -5.42 -15.99 -17.54
CA GLN A 212 -4.37 -16.96 -17.21
C GLN A 212 -3.40 -16.41 -16.15
N ASP A 213 -2.98 -15.16 -16.30
CA ASP A 213 -1.98 -14.53 -15.43
C ASP A 213 -2.55 -14.17 -14.04
N MET A 214 -3.87 -14.12 -13.90
CA MET A 214 -4.55 -13.86 -12.63
C MET A 214 -4.65 -15.09 -11.72
N ILE A 215 -4.54 -16.31 -12.26
CA ILE A 215 -4.70 -17.55 -11.49
C ILE A 215 -3.71 -17.63 -10.29
N PRO A 216 -2.40 -17.35 -10.45
CA PRO A 216 -1.47 -17.40 -9.31
C PRO A 216 -1.80 -16.39 -8.21
N ILE A 217 -2.37 -15.24 -8.56
CA ILE A 217 -2.80 -14.22 -7.59
C ILE A 217 -4.06 -14.68 -6.87
N LEU A 218 -5.01 -15.26 -7.60
CA LEU A 218 -6.23 -15.84 -7.04
C LEU A 218 -5.91 -16.94 -6.01
N GLU A 219 -4.94 -17.81 -6.32
CA GLU A 219 -4.50 -18.86 -5.39
C GLU A 219 -3.94 -18.29 -4.07
N LYS A 220 -3.23 -17.16 -4.12
CA LYS A 220 -2.78 -16.46 -2.91
C LYS A 220 -3.97 -15.91 -2.12
N LEU A 221 -4.89 -15.19 -2.77
CA LEU A 221 -6.08 -14.64 -2.11
C LEU A 221 -6.96 -15.72 -1.49
N ILE A 222 -7.19 -16.85 -2.16
CA ILE A 222 -8.02 -17.96 -1.65
C ILE A 222 -7.43 -18.56 -0.35
N LYS A 223 -6.11 -18.53 -0.18
CA LYS A 223 -5.45 -19.04 1.04
C LYS A 223 -5.72 -18.16 2.26
N VAL A 224 -5.80 -16.84 2.06
CA VAL A 224 -5.85 -15.86 3.16
C VAL A 224 -7.21 -15.18 3.36
N SER A 225 -8.05 -15.15 2.32
CA SER A 225 -9.35 -14.48 2.35
C SER A 225 -10.46 -15.33 2.98
N SER A 226 -11.16 -14.72 3.92
CA SER A 226 -12.45 -15.11 4.49
C SER A 226 -13.62 -14.35 3.85
N THR A 227 -13.34 -13.57 2.79
CA THR A 227 -14.28 -12.74 2.05
C THR A 227 -14.41 -13.25 0.61
N PRO A 228 -15.61 -13.21 -0.02
CA PRO A 228 -15.81 -13.57 -1.42
C PRO A 228 -14.83 -12.88 -2.37
N ILE A 229 -14.36 -13.61 -3.41
CA ILE A 229 -13.35 -13.11 -4.34
C ILE A 229 -13.96 -12.79 -5.71
N ILE A 230 -13.63 -11.60 -6.23
CA ILE A 230 -13.98 -11.08 -7.56
C ILE A 230 -12.79 -11.23 -8.52
N VAL A 231 -13.03 -11.66 -9.75
CA VAL A 231 -11.99 -11.70 -10.81
C VAL A 231 -12.53 -11.21 -12.14
N ASN A 232 -12.05 -10.04 -12.60
CA ASN A 232 -12.47 -9.38 -13.84
C ASN A 232 -11.25 -9.07 -14.75
N PRO A 233 -10.74 -10.06 -15.51
CA PRO A 233 -9.55 -9.88 -16.34
C PRO A 233 -9.77 -9.06 -17.60
N ASN A 234 -8.68 -8.56 -18.19
CA ASN A 234 -8.68 -8.04 -19.56
C ASN A 234 -8.76 -9.18 -20.57
N ALA A 235 -9.20 -8.91 -21.81
CA ALA A 235 -9.20 -9.89 -22.90
C ALA A 235 -7.78 -10.28 -23.41
N GLY A 236 -6.74 -10.09 -22.61
CA GLY A 236 -5.32 -10.18 -22.97
C GLY A 236 -4.62 -8.82 -22.93
N LEU A 237 -3.34 -8.80 -23.30
CA LEU A 237 -2.63 -7.54 -23.56
C LEU A 237 -3.04 -6.99 -24.94
N PRO A 238 -3.02 -5.66 -25.13
CA PRO A 238 -3.29 -5.06 -26.43
C PRO A 238 -2.14 -5.39 -27.39
N VAL A 239 -2.43 -6.18 -28.42
CA VAL A 239 -1.53 -6.42 -29.55
C VAL A 239 -2.00 -5.65 -30.77
N PHE A 240 -1.06 -5.25 -31.62
CA PHE A 240 -1.43 -4.63 -32.88
C PHE A 240 -1.47 -5.66 -33.99
N LYS A 241 -2.63 -5.82 -34.63
CA LYS A 241 -2.81 -6.72 -35.77
C LYS A 241 -3.58 -5.99 -36.86
N ASP A 242 -3.05 -5.99 -38.07
CA ASP A 242 -3.70 -5.41 -39.28
C ASP A 242 -4.13 -3.94 -39.16
N GLY A 243 -3.33 -3.08 -38.52
CA GLY A 243 -3.65 -1.65 -38.39
C GLY A 243 -4.62 -1.31 -37.26
N LYS A 244 -5.04 -2.29 -36.46
CA LYS A 244 -5.97 -2.13 -35.33
C LYS A 244 -5.40 -2.73 -34.05
N THR A 245 -5.74 -2.13 -32.91
CA THR A 245 -5.50 -2.72 -31.59
C THR A 245 -6.47 -3.89 -31.39
N SER A 246 -5.93 -5.10 -31.28
CA SER A 246 -6.63 -6.35 -30.98
C SER A 246 -6.17 -6.86 -29.61
N TYR A 247 -6.97 -7.71 -28.98
CA TYR A 247 -6.57 -8.41 -27.76
C TYR A 247 -6.23 -9.87 -28.09
N ASP A 248 -5.28 -10.45 -27.37
CA ASP A 248 -4.70 -11.76 -27.69
C ASP A 248 -5.60 -12.97 -27.40
N ILE A 249 -6.62 -12.82 -26.55
CA ILE A 249 -7.44 -13.93 -26.07
C ILE A 249 -8.84 -13.82 -26.68
N ASP A 250 -9.24 -14.83 -27.46
CA ASP A 250 -10.60 -14.89 -28.00
C ASP A 250 -11.62 -15.29 -26.91
N LYS A 251 -12.91 -15.05 -27.18
CA LYS A 251 -13.99 -15.30 -26.23
C LYS A 251 -14.08 -16.74 -25.72
N THR A 252 -13.76 -17.73 -26.56
CA THR A 252 -13.83 -19.15 -26.21
C THR A 252 -12.74 -19.49 -25.20
N GLN A 253 -11.50 -19.09 -25.51
CA GLN A 253 -10.36 -19.27 -24.62
C GLN A 253 -10.53 -18.50 -23.32
N PHE A 254 -11.09 -17.28 -23.38
CA PHE A 254 -11.43 -16.50 -22.20
C PHE A 254 -12.41 -17.26 -21.30
N GLY A 255 -13.50 -17.80 -21.88
CA GLY A 255 -14.49 -18.60 -21.15
C GLY A 255 -13.90 -19.83 -20.47
N GLU A 256 -12.97 -20.54 -21.11
CA GLU A 256 -12.27 -21.70 -20.52
C GLU A 256 -11.44 -21.29 -19.29
N TYR A 257 -10.73 -20.18 -19.36
CA TYR A 257 -9.97 -19.70 -18.20
C TYR A 257 -10.88 -19.18 -17.09
N MET A 258 -12.00 -18.52 -17.42
CA MET A 258 -12.96 -18.07 -16.40
C MET A 258 -13.63 -19.26 -15.68
N GLU A 259 -13.89 -20.35 -16.39
CA GLU A 259 -14.35 -21.60 -15.78
C GLU A 259 -13.32 -22.17 -14.80
N ARG A 260 -12.03 -22.13 -15.13
CA ARG A 260 -10.96 -22.52 -14.21
C ARG A 260 -10.87 -21.59 -13.00
N ILE A 261 -10.99 -20.28 -13.20
CA ILE A 261 -11.00 -19.26 -12.14
C ILE A 261 -12.17 -19.49 -11.17
N ALA A 262 -13.37 -19.72 -11.68
CA ALA A 262 -14.54 -20.07 -10.87
C ALA A 262 -14.30 -21.36 -10.07
N ASN A 263 -13.76 -22.40 -10.71
CA ASN A 263 -13.38 -23.65 -10.04
C ASN A 263 -12.29 -23.46 -8.98
N SER A 264 -11.38 -22.49 -9.13
CA SER A 264 -10.37 -22.16 -8.12
C SER A 264 -10.95 -21.43 -6.90
N GLY A 265 -12.17 -20.88 -7.01
CA GLY A 265 -12.94 -20.34 -5.89
C GLY A 265 -13.34 -18.87 -6.02
N ALA A 266 -13.24 -18.27 -7.21
CA ALA A 266 -13.89 -16.97 -7.46
C ALA A 266 -15.40 -17.08 -7.26
N SER A 267 -15.99 -16.10 -6.58
CA SER A 267 -17.42 -16.03 -6.28
C SER A 267 -18.17 -15.09 -7.24
N VAL A 268 -17.45 -14.15 -7.84
CA VAL A 268 -17.97 -13.21 -8.83
C VAL A 268 -16.96 -13.11 -9.96
N VAL A 269 -17.42 -13.18 -11.19
CA VAL A 269 -16.57 -13.14 -12.39
C VAL A 269 -17.14 -12.20 -13.44
N GLY A 270 -16.29 -11.64 -14.29
CA GLY A 270 -16.70 -10.73 -15.36
C GLY A 270 -15.54 -10.45 -16.29
N GLY A 271 -15.47 -9.23 -16.82
CA GLY A 271 -14.33 -8.78 -17.60
C GLY A 271 -14.03 -7.30 -17.44
N CYS A 272 -12.88 -6.86 -17.92
CA CYS A 272 -12.45 -5.47 -17.89
C CYS A 272 -12.13 -4.97 -19.31
N CYS A 273 -10.94 -4.43 -19.57
CA CYS A 273 -10.61 -3.88 -20.88
C CYS A 273 -10.60 -4.96 -21.97
N GLY A 274 -11.30 -4.67 -23.08
CA GLY A 274 -11.37 -5.55 -24.25
C GLY A 274 -12.49 -6.59 -24.22
N THR A 275 -13.20 -6.77 -23.10
CA THR A 275 -14.29 -7.75 -23.01
C THR A 275 -15.63 -7.17 -23.46
N THR A 276 -16.16 -7.70 -24.57
CA THR A 276 -17.46 -7.30 -25.14
C THR A 276 -18.60 -8.18 -24.61
N PRO A 277 -19.87 -7.88 -24.93
CA PRO A 277 -21.00 -8.74 -24.55
C PRO A 277 -20.83 -10.19 -25.00
N GLU A 278 -20.13 -10.44 -26.11
CA GLU A 278 -19.83 -11.81 -26.57
C GLU A 278 -18.93 -12.60 -25.60
N TYR A 279 -18.00 -11.94 -24.91
CA TYR A 279 -17.16 -12.57 -23.90
C TYR A 279 -18.01 -12.93 -22.67
N ILE A 280 -18.82 -11.97 -22.20
CA ILE A 280 -19.70 -12.19 -21.05
C ILE A 280 -20.69 -13.32 -21.34
N LYS A 281 -21.26 -13.38 -22.54
CA LYS A 281 -22.15 -14.47 -22.96
C LYS A 281 -21.48 -15.85 -22.93
N GLU A 282 -20.21 -15.93 -23.28
CA GLU A 282 -19.47 -17.20 -23.24
C GLU A 282 -19.18 -17.64 -21.79
N ILE A 283 -18.83 -16.69 -20.91
CA ILE A 283 -18.63 -16.95 -19.47
C ILE A 283 -19.93 -17.43 -18.83
N THR A 284 -21.03 -16.70 -19.04
CA THR A 284 -22.33 -17.01 -18.43
C THR A 284 -22.86 -18.34 -18.94
N LYS A 285 -22.71 -18.65 -20.23
CA LYS A 285 -23.07 -19.95 -20.80
C LYS A 285 -22.34 -21.10 -20.12
N ARG A 286 -21.03 -20.97 -19.88
CA ARG A 286 -20.21 -22.01 -19.24
C ARG A 286 -20.51 -22.20 -17.76
N LEU A 287 -20.81 -21.09 -17.07
CA LEU A 287 -21.02 -21.06 -15.62
C LEU A 287 -22.51 -21.04 -15.21
N THR A 288 -23.43 -21.28 -16.15
CA THR A 288 -24.86 -21.40 -15.84
C THR A 288 -25.09 -22.58 -14.90
N GLY A 289 -25.71 -22.32 -13.74
CA GLY A 289 -25.95 -23.34 -12.71
C GLY A 289 -24.71 -23.70 -11.88
N PHE A 290 -23.57 -23.02 -12.10
CA PHE A 290 -22.38 -23.19 -11.28
C PHE A 290 -22.61 -22.59 -9.88
N VAL A 291 -22.31 -23.36 -8.84
CA VAL A 291 -22.37 -22.92 -7.45
C VAL A 291 -20.95 -22.60 -6.98
N PRO A 292 -20.65 -21.35 -6.55
CA PRO A 292 -19.34 -20.98 -6.03
C PRO A 292 -18.92 -21.89 -4.87
N LYS A 293 -17.62 -22.09 -4.72
CA LYS A 293 -17.07 -22.75 -3.53
C LYS A 293 -17.43 -21.93 -2.28
N PRO A 294 -17.89 -22.55 -1.19
CA PRO A 294 -18.18 -21.84 0.04
C PRO A 294 -16.97 -21.07 0.56
N VAL A 295 -17.18 -19.81 0.93
CA VAL A 295 -16.14 -19.00 1.56
C VAL A 295 -15.85 -19.57 2.95
N THR A 296 -14.57 -19.81 3.22
CA THR A 296 -14.10 -20.41 4.47
C THR A 296 -13.43 -19.37 5.35
N LYS A 297 -13.86 -19.25 6.60
CA LYS A 297 -13.17 -18.39 7.59
C LYS A 297 -11.77 -18.94 7.84
N LYS A 298 -10.74 -18.10 7.63
CA LYS A 298 -9.34 -18.50 7.78
C LYS A 298 -8.82 -18.41 9.22
N ASN A 299 -9.46 -17.61 10.07
CA ASN A 299 -9.10 -17.42 11.48
C ASN A 299 -7.63 -17.05 11.72
N LEU A 300 -7.03 -16.26 10.82
CA LEU A 300 -5.64 -15.80 10.93
C LEU A 300 -5.55 -14.54 11.79
N SER A 301 -4.67 -14.57 12.81
CA SER A 301 -4.26 -13.38 13.55
C SER A 301 -3.14 -12.68 12.80
N VAL A 302 -3.50 -11.60 12.12
CA VAL A 302 -2.61 -10.93 11.16
C VAL A 302 -2.72 -9.42 11.25
N ILE A 303 -1.57 -8.75 11.13
CA ILE A 303 -1.42 -7.31 10.90
C ILE A 303 -0.68 -7.10 9.58
N SER A 304 -0.71 -5.89 9.05
CA SER A 304 0.03 -5.56 7.84
C SER A 304 0.61 -4.16 7.88
N SER A 305 1.73 -3.99 7.18
CA SER A 305 2.16 -2.69 6.68
C SER A 305 1.48 -2.43 5.33
N TYR A 306 2.04 -1.49 4.57
CA TYR A 306 1.61 -1.23 3.21
C TYR A 306 2.12 -2.26 2.20
N THR A 307 3.15 -3.06 2.53
CA THR A 307 3.72 -4.06 1.62
C THR A 307 3.32 -5.48 1.96
N HIS A 308 3.39 -5.88 3.23
CA HIS A 308 3.32 -7.28 3.64
C HIS A 308 2.59 -7.49 4.98
N THR A 309 2.33 -8.77 5.31
CA THR A 309 1.68 -9.17 6.56
C THR A 309 2.64 -9.80 7.55
N VAL A 310 2.33 -9.65 8.83
CA VAL A 310 2.96 -10.40 9.94
C VAL A 310 1.87 -11.22 10.62
N ASN A 311 2.08 -12.53 10.69
CA ASN A 311 1.14 -13.50 11.26
C ASN A 311 1.58 -13.91 12.67
N PHE A 312 0.64 -13.95 13.61
CA PHE A 312 0.86 -14.37 14.99
C PHE A 312 0.43 -15.83 15.21
N GLY A 313 1.08 -16.49 16.18
CA GLY A 313 0.65 -17.79 16.74
C GLY A 313 1.51 -18.99 16.34
N LYS A 314 2.14 -18.98 15.16
CA LYS A 314 3.05 -20.06 14.75
C LYS A 314 4.46 -19.85 15.31
N GLN A 315 5.06 -18.73 14.95
CA GLN A 315 6.39 -18.29 15.42
C GLN A 315 6.20 -17.01 16.22
N CYS A 316 6.98 -16.87 17.30
CA CYS A 316 6.94 -15.64 18.10
C CYS A 316 7.41 -14.44 17.25
N VAL A 317 6.61 -13.38 17.23
CA VAL A 317 6.89 -12.13 16.52
C VAL A 317 7.68 -11.19 17.44
N ILE A 318 8.82 -10.66 16.97
CA ILE A 318 9.59 -9.66 17.71
C ILE A 318 8.99 -8.27 17.46
N ILE A 319 8.58 -7.61 18.52
CA ILE A 319 8.03 -6.26 18.54
C ILE A 319 9.07 -5.34 19.20
N GLY A 320 9.63 -4.40 18.45
CA GLY A 320 10.70 -3.52 18.92
C GLY A 320 10.20 -2.40 19.83
N GLU A 321 10.63 -2.37 21.09
CA GLU A 321 10.14 -1.48 22.15
C GLU A 321 10.79 -0.07 22.21
N ARG A 322 11.72 0.26 21.31
CA ARG A 322 12.61 1.42 21.53
C ARG A 322 12.00 2.77 21.18
N ILE A 323 10.96 2.83 20.36
CA ILE A 323 10.22 4.07 20.07
C ILE A 323 9.26 4.32 21.24
N ASN A 324 9.84 4.72 22.37
CA ASN A 324 9.14 4.96 23.62
C ASN A 324 9.95 5.94 24.49
N PRO A 325 9.38 7.08 24.91
CA PRO A 325 10.08 8.11 25.68
C PRO A 325 10.38 7.72 27.13
N THR A 326 9.78 6.66 27.66
CA THR A 326 9.89 6.27 29.08
C THR A 326 11.35 6.02 29.49
N GLY A 327 11.83 6.79 30.47
CA GLY A 327 13.21 6.69 30.96
C GLY A 327 14.31 7.19 29.99
N LYS A 328 13.97 7.69 28.79
CA LYS A 328 14.96 8.07 27.76
C LYS A 328 15.02 9.59 27.57
N LYS A 329 16.00 10.25 28.19
CA LYS A 329 16.15 11.72 28.14
C LYS A 329 16.25 12.26 26.71
N VAL A 330 17.12 11.67 25.89
CA VAL A 330 17.34 12.10 24.48
C VAL A 330 16.06 11.94 23.65
N PHE A 331 15.33 10.83 23.81
CA PHE A 331 14.08 10.60 23.09
C PHE A 331 12.99 11.63 23.49
N LYS A 332 12.89 11.96 24.77
CA LYS A 332 11.98 13.02 25.24
C LYS A 332 12.34 14.39 24.66
N GLU A 333 13.63 14.71 24.55
CA GLU A 333 14.10 15.95 23.92
C GLU A 333 13.78 15.97 22.42
N ALA A 334 13.96 14.85 21.71
CA ALA A 334 13.60 14.72 20.31
C ALA A 334 12.09 14.98 20.07
N LEU A 335 11.21 14.39 20.89
CA LEU A 335 9.76 14.65 20.81
C LEU A 335 9.43 16.13 21.03
N ARG A 336 10.02 16.79 22.03
CA ARG A 336 9.79 18.22 22.30
C ARG A 336 10.26 19.11 21.15
N ASN A 337 11.40 18.76 20.55
CA ASN A 337 11.99 19.53 19.46
C ASN A 337 11.40 19.18 18.09
N ASN A 338 10.44 18.25 18.02
CA ASN A 338 9.93 17.69 16.75
C ASN A 338 11.05 17.12 15.86
N ASP A 339 12.10 16.55 16.47
CA ASP A 339 13.17 15.83 15.76
C ASP A 339 12.66 14.44 15.35
N ILE A 340 11.90 14.42 14.26
CA ILE A 340 11.31 13.20 13.70
C ILE A 340 12.42 12.29 13.16
N ASP A 341 13.48 12.83 12.57
CA ASP A 341 14.60 12.08 12.01
C ASP A 341 15.28 11.19 13.07
N TYR A 342 15.44 11.68 14.31
CA TYR A 342 15.92 10.84 15.42
C TYR A 342 15.00 9.64 15.66
N ILE A 343 13.68 9.82 15.63
CA ILE A 343 12.70 8.76 15.84
C ILE A 343 12.75 7.73 14.70
N LEU A 344 12.87 8.21 13.46
CA LEU A 344 13.04 7.35 12.28
C LEU A 344 14.31 6.50 12.38
N LYS A 345 15.44 7.08 12.82
CA LYS A 345 16.69 6.34 13.07
C LYS A 345 16.52 5.27 14.14
N VAL A 346 15.76 5.54 15.21
CA VAL A 346 15.45 4.53 16.23
C VAL A 346 14.61 3.40 15.63
N GLY A 347 13.64 3.70 14.76
CA GLY A 347 12.86 2.69 14.05
C GLY A 347 13.70 1.81 13.13
N LEU A 348 14.45 2.42 12.22
CA LEU A 348 15.33 1.72 11.28
C LEU A 348 16.39 0.87 11.98
N GLY A 349 16.98 1.39 13.07
CA GLY A 349 17.94 0.63 13.86
C GLY A 349 17.34 -0.65 14.46
N GLN A 350 16.05 -0.65 14.83
CA GLN A 350 15.38 -1.85 15.32
C GLN A 350 15.08 -2.86 14.20
N GLU A 351 14.73 -2.37 13.01
CA GLU A 351 14.56 -3.21 11.82
C GLU A 351 15.86 -3.93 11.46
N GLU A 352 16.99 -3.22 11.45
CA GLU A 352 18.33 -3.76 11.17
C GLU A 352 18.74 -4.87 12.16
N GLU A 353 18.28 -4.76 13.42
CA GLU A 353 18.51 -5.76 14.47
C GLU A 353 17.47 -6.90 14.47
N GLY A 354 16.53 -6.91 13.53
CA GLY A 354 15.59 -8.02 13.31
C GLY A 354 14.26 -7.88 14.05
N ALA A 355 13.79 -6.66 14.33
CA ALA A 355 12.39 -6.45 14.67
C ALA A 355 11.46 -6.82 13.51
N HIS A 356 10.31 -7.41 13.80
CA HIS A 356 9.27 -7.72 12.81
C HIS A 356 8.13 -6.70 12.84
N VAL A 357 7.96 -6.02 13.97
CA VAL A 357 6.95 -4.98 14.22
C VAL A 357 7.62 -3.90 15.06
N LEU A 358 7.24 -2.64 14.88
CA LEU A 358 7.71 -1.55 15.73
C LEU A 358 6.59 -1.11 16.67
N ASP A 359 6.84 -1.15 17.98
CA ASP A 359 5.99 -0.50 18.98
C ASP A 359 6.24 1.01 18.97
N VAL A 360 5.19 1.81 18.85
CA VAL A 360 5.25 3.26 18.67
C VAL A 360 4.46 3.94 19.78
N ASN A 361 5.18 4.37 20.82
CA ASN A 361 4.67 5.19 21.91
C ASN A 361 5.34 6.57 21.89
N VAL A 362 4.55 7.63 21.86
CA VAL A 362 5.03 9.04 21.91
C VAL A 362 4.54 9.78 23.16
N GLY A 363 4.07 9.04 24.16
CA GLY A 363 3.40 9.58 25.35
C GLY A 363 4.32 10.49 26.16
N LEU A 364 4.05 11.80 26.11
CA LEU A 364 4.72 12.81 26.92
C LEU A 364 3.69 13.87 27.35
N PRO A 365 3.51 14.16 28.65
CA PRO A 365 2.44 15.07 29.12
C PRO A 365 2.49 16.49 28.56
N GLU A 366 3.64 16.91 28.04
CA GLU A 366 3.91 18.29 27.58
C GLU A 366 3.61 18.51 26.08
N ILE A 367 3.19 17.47 25.34
CA ILE A 367 2.96 17.56 23.89
C ILE A 367 1.53 17.17 23.52
N ASP A 368 1.08 17.59 22.33
CA ASP A 368 -0.14 17.05 21.71
C ASP A 368 0.16 15.64 21.19
N GLU A 369 -0.22 14.63 21.98
CA GLU A 369 0.01 13.22 21.65
C GLU A 369 -0.69 12.81 20.35
N ALA A 370 -1.88 13.34 20.08
CA ALA A 370 -2.65 12.96 18.89
C ALA A 370 -2.01 13.50 17.60
N ASP A 371 -1.49 14.73 17.62
CA ASP A 371 -0.73 15.30 16.51
C ASP A 371 0.64 14.62 16.34
N MET A 372 1.40 14.46 17.43
CA MET A 372 2.73 13.84 17.38
C MET A 372 2.68 12.39 16.92
N LEU A 373 1.74 11.58 17.45
CA LEU A 373 1.60 10.17 17.09
C LEU A 373 1.25 10.03 15.61
N SER A 374 0.34 10.88 15.11
CA SER A 374 -0.03 10.91 13.70
C SER A 374 1.18 11.22 12.81
N LYS A 375 1.99 12.23 13.17
CA LYS A 375 3.22 12.60 12.46
C LYS A 375 4.24 11.48 12.46
N VAL A 376 4.47 10.83 13.60
CA VAL A 376 5.44 9.75 13.75
C VAL A 376 5.00 8.51 12.98
N VAL A 377 3.74 8.09 13.08
CA VAL A 377 3.19 6.95 12.31
C VAL A 377 3.32 7.22 10.81
N PHE A 378 2.90 8.40 10.36
CA PHE A 378 2.99 8.81 8.96
C PHE A 378 4.45 8.82 8.44
N SER A 379 5.40 9.26 9.27
CA SER A 379 6.81 9.33 8.89
C SER A 379 7.51 7.98 8.93
N LEU A 380 7.19 7.11 9.91
CA LEU A 380 7.76 5.77 10.01
C LEU A 380 7.38 4.90 8.81
N GLN A 381 6.10 4.85 8.44
CA GLN A 381 5.63 4.07 7.27
C GLN A 381 6.21 4.57 5.94
N SER A 382 6.90 5.72 5.94
CA SER A 382 7.59 6.25 4.77
C SER A 382 8.99 5.62 4.61
N VAL A 383 9.70 5.36 5.71
CA VAL A 383 11.09 4.86 5.67
C VAL A 383 11.22 3.35 5.93
N THR A 384 10.24 2.74 6.60
CA THR A 384 10.22 1.31 6.89
C THR A 384 8.93 0.68 6.40
N ASP A 385 9.02 -0.58 5.97
CA ASP A 385 7.85 -1.38 5.60
C ASP A 385 7.44 -2.38 6.70
N LEU A 386 8.02 -2.29 7.90
CA LEU A 386 7.56 -3.05 9.06
C LEU A 386 6.17 -2.58 9.52
N PRO A 387 5.26 -3.50 9.89
CA PRO A 387 4.01 -3.13 10.54
C PRO A 387 4.25 -2.39 11.87
N LEU A 388 3.31 -1.51 12.23
CA LEU A 388 3.38 -0.73 13.47
C LEU A 388 2.36 -1.22 14.51
N GLN A 389 2.80 -1.27 15.75
CA GLN A 389 1.96 -1.33 16.94
C GLN A 389 1.78 0.09 17.48
N ILE A 390 0.56 0.61 17.36
CA ILE A 390 0.19 1.94 17.85
C ILE A 390 -0.04 1.82 19.36
N ASP A 391 0.87 2.40 20.15
CA ASP A 391 0.84 2.36 21.62
C ASP A 391 0.44 3.73 22.19
N THR A 392 -0.82 3.83 22.61
CA THR A 392 -1.35 5.01 23.30
C THR A 392 -2.58 4.65 24.14
N SER A 393 -2.74 5.36 25.26
CA SER A 393 -3.95 5.32 26.10
C SER A 393 -4.99 6.38 25.71
N ASP A 394 -4.65 7.32 24.82
CA ASP A 394 -5.58 8.35 24.35
C ASP A 394 -6.37 7.84 23.13
N ALA A 395 -7.69 7.71 23.29
CA ALA A 395 -8.58 7.24 22.24
C ALA A 395 -8.60 8.16 21.01
N VAL A 396 -8.39 9.48 21.18
CA VAL A 396 -8.34 10.44 20.07
C VAL A 396 -7.04 10.27 19.28
N ALA A 397 -5.91 10.11 19.97
CA ALA A 397 -4.62 9.81 19.34
C ALA A 397 -4.68 8.47 18.60
N MET A 398 -5.28 7.45 19.22
CA MET A 398 -5.51 6.14 18.61
C MET A 398 -6.32 6.24 17.32
N GLU A 399 -7.48 6.91 17.35
CA GLU A 399 -8.34 7.06 16.17
C GLU A 399 -7.62 7.74 15.01
N ARG A 400 -6.92 8.85 15.27
CA ARG A 400 -6.18 9.59 14.23
C ARG A 400 -5.07 8.75 13.63
N ALA A 401 -4.29 8.06 14.46
CA ALA A 401 -3.22 7.18 14.01
C ALA A 401 -3.76 6.00 13.19
N MET A 402 -4.81 5.32 13.65
CA MET A 402 -5.45 4.23 12.92
C MET A 402 -6.05 4.67 11.58
N ARG A 403 -6.61 5.88 11.51
CA ARG A 403 -7.14 6.45 10.27
C ARG A 403 -6.04 6.64 9.23
N LEU A 404 -4.90 7.19 9.64
CA LEU A 404 -3.78 7.51 8.75
C LEU A 404 -2.85 6.32 8.45
N TYR A 405 -2.88 5.26 9.25
CA TYR A 405 -1.99 4.11 9.07
C TYR A 405 -2.24 3.37 7.74
N ASN A 406 -1.19 3.11 6.95
CA ASN A 406 -1.32 2.36 5.69
C ASN A 406 -1.16 0.85 5.90
N GLY A 407 -2.27 0.17 6.22
CA GLY A 407 -2.33 -1.27 6.48
C GLY A 407 -3.35 -1.62 7.56
N LYS A 408 -3.26 -2.84 8.11
CA LYS A 408 -3.99 -3.26 9.32
C LYS A 408 -3.07 -3.14 10.56
N PRO A 409 -3.32 -2.20 11.50
CA PRO A 409 -2.40 -1.94 12.60
C PRO A 409 -2.51 -2.99 13.72
N MET A 410 -1.46 -3.08 14.54
CA MET A 410 -1.58 -3.62 15.90
C MET A 410 -1.92 -2.47 16.85
N VAL A 411 -2.83 -2.71 17.81
CA VAL A 411 -3.34 -1.68 18.72
C VAL A 411 -2.98 -2.04 20.16
N ASN A 412 -2.17 -1.20 20.80
CA ASN A 412 -1.78 -1.34 22.21
C ASN A 412 -2.34 -0.15 23.01
N SER A 413 -3.40 -0.32 23.80
CA SER A 413 -4.11 -1.57 24.12
C SER A 413 -5.56 -1.35 24.52
N VAL A 414 -6.28 -2.46 24.69
CA VAL A 414 -7.53 -2.54 25.45
C VAL A 414 -7.27 -3.26 26.78
N ASN A 415 -8.08 -2.99 27.80
CA ASN A 415 -8.08 -3.74 29.05
C ASN A 415 -9.52 -4.07 29.49
N GLY A 416 -9.66 -4.86 30.55
CA GLY A 416 -10.93 -5.35 31.06
C GLY A 416 -11.81 -4.29 31.72
N LYS A 417 -11.39 -3.02 31.83
CA LYS A 417 -12.24 -1.94 32.31
C LYS A 417 -13.30 -1.60 31.26
N LYS A 418 -14.54 -1.43 31.70
CA LYS A 418 -15.67 -1.11 30.81
C LYS A 418 -15.42 0.13 29.95
N GLU A 419 -14.97 1.23 30.56
CA GLU A 419 -14.70 2.50 29.86
C GLU A 419 -13.65 2.35 28.75
N CYS A 420 -12.62 1.51 28.97
CA CYS A 420 -11.58 1.26 27.98
C CYS A 420 -12.12 0.46 26.79
N MET A 421 -12.89 -0.60 27.05
CA MET A 421 -13.53 -1.39 25.99
C MET A 421 -14.52 -0.58 25.15
N GLU A 422 -15.33 0.27 25.79
CA GLU A 422 -16.29 1.16 25.13
C GLU A 422 -15.60 2.23 24.26
N ALA A 423 -14.38 2.63 24.60
CA ALA A 423 -13.59 3.56 23.79
C ALA A 423 -12.87 2.88 22.62
N ILE A 424 -12.28 1.70 22.82
CA ILE A 424 -11.37 1.07 21.85
C ILE A 424 -12.09 0.16 20.85
N PHE A 425 -13.09 -0.63 21.28
CA PHE A 425 -13.76 -1.57 20.36
C PHE A 425 -14.48 -0.91 19.18
N PRO A 426 -15.11 0.27 19.30
CA PRO A 426 -15.63 1.00 18.14
C PRO A 426 -14.54 1.31 17.10
N LEU A 427 -13.32 1.66 17.54
CA LEU A 427 -12.20 1.96 16.66
C LEU A 427 -11.73 0.69 15.92
N ILE A 428 -11.59 -0.43 16.63
CA ILE A 428 -11.24 -1.74 16.03
C ILE A 428 -12.31 -2.18 15.03
N LYS A 429 -13.59 -1.98 15.35
CA LYS A 429 -14.70 -2.28 14.42
C LYS A 429 -14.63 -1.44 13.14
N LYS A 430 -14.26 -0.16 13.26
CA LYS A 430 -14.22 0.81 12.15
C LYS A 430 -12.99 0.65 11.26
N TYR A 431 -11.81 0.52 11.85
CA TYR A 431 -10.53 0.54 11.14
C TYR A 431 -9.87 -0.85 11.02
N GLY A 432 -10.42 -1.86 11.71
CA GLY A 432 -9.77 -3.14 11.90
C GLY A 432 -8.61 -3.06 12.90
N GLY A 433 -7.86 -4.16 13.00
CA GLY A 433 -6.63 -4.22 13.79
C GLY A 433 -6.50 -5.52 14.58
N LEU A 434 -5.30 -5.81 15.09
CA LEU A 434 -5.06 -6.83 16.11
C LEU A 434 -4.87 -6.12 17.46
N VAL A 435 -5.82 -6.27 18.38
CA VAL A 435 -5.80 -5.53 19.65
C VAL A 435 -5.10 -6.32 20.76
N VAL A 436 -4.15 -5.67 21.44
CA VAL A 436 -3.50 -6.18 22.64
C VAL A 436 -4.45 -6.00 23.82
N ALA A 437 -4.88 -7.11 24.42
CA ALA A 437 -5.78 -7.17 25.56
C ALA A 437 -5.00 -7.39 26.87
N LEU A 438 -4.84 -6.34 27.68
CA LEU A 438 -4.18 -6.42 28.97
C LEU A 438 -5.10 -7.07 30.01
N THR A 439 -4.60 -8.07 30.75
CA THR A 439 -5.38 -8.75 31.80
C THR A 439 -5.44 -7.96 33.10
N LEU A 440 -6.01 -6.75 33.04
CA LEU A 440 -6.35 -5.90 34.18
C LEU A 440 -7.77 -5.37 34.02
N ASP A 441 -8.46 -5.09 35.12
CA ASP A 441 -9.80 -4.52 35.11
C ASP A 441 -9.98 -3.43 36.19
N GLU A 442 -11.22 -3.17 36.61
CA GLU A 442 -11.53 -2.21 37.67
C GLU A 442 -10.88 -2.57 39.02
N SER A 443 -10.63 -3.86 39.27
CA SER A 443 -9.99 -4.37 40.49
C SER A 443 -8.47 -4.40 40.41
N GLY A 444 -7.89 -4.00 39.27
CA GLY A 444 -6.45 -4.02 39.02
C GLY A 444 -5.97 -5.30 38.33
N ILE A 445 -4.73 -5.69 38.58
CA ILE A 445 -4.09 -6.87 37.97
C ILE A 445 -4.26 -8.06 38.92
N PRO A 446 -4.89 -9.17 38.48
CA PRO A 446 -4.98 -10.36 39.31
C PRO A 446 -3.59 -10.94 39.64
N ASP A 447 -3.44 -11.39 40.88
CA ASP A 447 -2.23 -11.99 41.45
C ASP A 447 -2.07 -13.48 41.11
N ASN A 448 -3.06 -14.07 40.44
CA ASN A 448 -3.10 -15.48 40.09
C ASN A 448 -3.49 -15.70 38.62
N PRO A 449 -3.10 -16.85 38.03
CA PRO A 449 -3.37 -17.11 36.62
C PRO A 449 -4.84 -17.23 36.23
N GLU A 450 -5.70 -17.69 37.16
CA GLU A 450 -7.12 -17.89 36.85
C GLU A 450 -7.83 -16.55 36.65
N GLY A 451 -7.60 -15.58 37.55
CA GLY A 451 -8.16 -14.24 37.41
C GLY A 451 -7.70 -13.55 36.12
N ARG A 452 -6.44 -13.74 35.69
CA ARG A 452 -5.95 -13.20 34.40
C ARG A 452 -6.69 -13.85 33.21
N CYS A 453 -6.96 -15.15 33.28
CA CYS A 453 -7.75 -15.85 32.27
C CYS A 453 -9.22 -15.40 32.25
N GLU A 454 -9.82 -15.13 33.41
CA GLU A 454 -11.19 -14.61 33.53
C GLU A 454 -11.32 -13.24 32.85
N ILE A 455 -10.38 -12.32 33.08
CA ILE A 455 -10.35 -11.02 32.41
C ILE A 455 -10.18 -11.20 30.89
N ALA A 456 -9.28 -12.09 30.45
CA ALA A 456 -9.11 -12.39 29.02
C ALA A 456 -10.42 -12.88 28.38
N ARG A 457 -11.17 -13.77 29.05
CA ARG A 457 -12.49 -14.24 28.58
C ARG A 457 -13.49 -13.09 28.51
N LYS A 458 -13.58 -12.25 29.55
CA LYS A 458 -14.43 -11.06 29.60
C LYS A 458 -14.20 -10.17 28.38
N ILE A 459 -12.93 -9.82 28.09
CA ILE A 459 -12.57 -8.97 26.95
C ILE A 459 -13.00 -9.62 25.63
N VAL A 460 -12.71 -10.91 25.43
CA VAL A 460 -13.09 -11.63 24.19
C VAL A 460 -14.59 -11.72 24.02
N GLU A 461 -15.35 -11.94 25.10
CA GLU A 461 -16.81 -11.99 25.06
C GLU A 461 -17.41 -10.63 24.73
N THR A 462 -16.95 -9.56 25.38
CA THR A 462 -17.40 -8.19 25.06
C THR A 462 -17.02 -7.80 23.63
N ALA A 463 -15.83 -8.13 23.16
CA ALA A 463 -15.41 -7.84 21.78
C ALA A 463 -16.33 -8.47 20.71
N LYS A 464 -16.88 -9.66 20.98
CA LYS A 464 -17.84 -10.31 20.07
C LYS A 464 -19.11 -9.50 19.87
N GLU A 465 -19.56 -8.76 20.89
CA GLU A 465 -20.74 -7.87 20.79
C GLU A 465 -20.51 -6.74 19.76
N TYR A 466 -19.25 -6.35 19.55
CA TYR A 466 -18.84 -5.37 18.53
C TYR A 466 -18.55 -6.01 17.15
N GLY A 467 -18.67 -7.34 17.03
CA GLY A 467 -18.31 -8.07 15.81
C GLY A 467 -16.81 -8.28 15.62
N ILE A 468 -16.04 -8.21 16.72
CA ILE A 468 -14.60 -8.48 16.74
C ILE A 468 -14.41 -9.95 17.11
N GLU A 469 -13.72 -10.69 16.25
CA GLU A 469 -13.48 -12.11 16.44
C GLU A 469 -12.22 -12.33 17.29
N SER A 470 -12.10 -13.49 17.94
CA SER A 470 -10.93 -13.81 18.78
C SER A 470 -9.61 -13.81 18.01
N LYS A 471 -9.63 -14.03 16.68
CA LYS A 471 -8.45 -13.93 15.82
C LYS A 471 -7.85 -12.52 15.81
N ASP A 472 -8.65 -11.49 16.11
CA ASP A 472 -8.24 -10.09 16.13
C ASP A 472 -7.88 -9.62 17.54
N ILE A 473 -7.72 -10.54 18.50
CA ILE A 473 -7.32 -10.26 19.89
C ILE A 473 -6.06 -11.06 20.22
N ILE A 474 -5.08 -10.39 20.83
CA ILE A 474 -3.88 -11.01 21.40
C ILE A 474 -3.77 -10.57 22.87
N VAL A 475 -3.60 -11.50 23.80
CA VAL A 475 -3.70 -11.20 25.22
C VAL A 475 -2.32 -10.99 25.82
N ASP A 476 -2.13 -9.90 26.57
CA ASP A 476 -0.96 -9.69 27.41
C ASP A 476 -1.32 -10.01 28.87
N PRO A 477 -0.76 -11.10 29.45
CA PRO A 477 -1.03 -11.46 30.83
C PRO A 477 -0.33 -10.54 31.84
N LEU A 478 0.42 -9.52 31.41
CA LEU A 478 1.17 -8.55 32.21
C LEU A 478 2.34 -9.15 32.99
N ALA A 479 3.55 -8.90 32.50
CA ALA A 479 4.78 -9.21 33.24
C ALA A 479 5.00 -8.19 34.38
N MET A 480 4.88 -8.66 35.62
CA MET A 480 5.17 -7.89 36.84
C MET A 480 6.63 -8.04 37.25
N THR A 481 7.23 -7.03 37.90
CA THR A 481 8.65 -7.10 38.29
C THR A 481 8.89 -8.12 39.42
N ILE A 482 9.89 -8.98 39.25
CA ILE A 482 10.29 -9.96 40.28
C ILE A 482 10.99 -9.31 41.48
N SER A 483 11.38 -8.04 41.38
CA SER A 483 12.02 -7.31 42.49
C SER A 483 11.05 -7.04 43.65
N THR A 484 9.74 -6.96 43.35
CA THR A 484 8.70 -6.67 44.34
C THR A 484 7.81 -7.88 44.65
N ASP A 485 7.81 -8.91 43.79
CA ASP A 485 7.04 -10.14 43.98
C ASP A 485 7.79 -11.37 43.45
N HIS A 486 8.17 -12.29 44.33
CA HIS A 486 8.89 -13.51 43.98
C HIS A 486 8.07 -14.50 43.11
N ASN A 487 6.74 -14.39 43.10
CA ASN A 487 5.86 -15.24 42.28
C ASN A 487 5.54 -14.64 40.90
N ALA A 488 5.90 -13.38 40.65
CA ALA A 488 5.50 -12.64 39.45
C ALA A 488 5.82 -13.37 38.13
N ALA A 489 7.04 -13.92 38.00
CA ALA A 489 7.44 -14.67 36.82
C ALA A 489 6.59 -15.92 36.61
N LYS A 490 6.36 -16.69 37.68
CA LYS A 490 5.58 -17.93 37.63
C LYS A 490 4.13 -17.66 37.26
N VAL A 491 3.49 -16.69 37.92
CA VAL A 491 2.09 -16.30 37.62
C VAL A 491 1.95 -15.87 36.17
N THR A 492 2.89 -15.06 35.66
CA THR A 492 2.86 -14.58 34.27
C THR A 492 2.98 -15.74 33.28
N LEU A 493 3.96 -16.65 33.48
CA LEU A 493 4.17 -17.80 32.59
C LEU A 493 3.03 -18.82 32.64
N ASP A 494 2.48 -19.09 33.83
CA ASP A 494 1.33 -19.99 34.00
C ASP A 494 0.08 -19.40 33.34
N SER A 495 -0.11 -18.08 33.40
CA SER A 495 -1.20 -17.38 32.72
C SER A 495 -1.06 -17.44 31.21
N LEU A 496 0.14 -17.13 30.71
CA LEU A 496 0.49 -17.22 29.29
C LEU A 496 0.17 -18.61 28.74
N GLU A 497 0.64 -19.67 29.40
CA GLU A 497 0.40 -21.05 28.97
C GLU A 497 -1.10 -21.39 28.97
N ARG A 498 -1.86 -20.97 29.99
CA ARG A 498 -3.31 -21.20 30.06
C ARG A 498 -4.06 -20.50 28.93
N ILE A 499 -3.73 -19.23 28.66
CA ILE A 499 -4.35 -18.43 27.61
C ILE A 499 -4.03 -19.03 26.23
N THR A 500 -2.78 -19.42 25.99
CA THR A 500 -2.41 -20.09 24.73
C THR A 500 -3.17 -21.41 24.57
N LYS A 501 -3.36 -22.20 25.65
CA LYS A 501 -4.19 -23.43 25.62
C LYS A 501 -5.68 -23.18 25.36
N MET A 502 -6.17 -21.95 25.58
CA MET A 502 -7.52 -21.53 25.17
C MET A 502 -7.62 -21.23 23.66
N GLY A 503 -6.51 -21.32 22.92
CA GLY A 503 -6.46 -21.00 21.49
C GLY A 503 -6.38 -19.50 21.20
N ILE A 504 -5.97 -18.70 22.18
CA ILE A 504 -5.79 -17.24 22.03
C ILE A 504 -4.30 -16.94 21.97
N ASN A 505 -3.89 -16.12 21.01
CA ASN A 505 -2.50 -15.69 20.92
C ASN A 505 -2.11 -14.82 22.12
N THR A 506 -0.84 -14.86 22.50
CA THR A 506 -0.32 -14.08 23.64
C THR A 506 0.79 -13.12 23.22
N SER A 507 0.78 -11.92 23.79
CA SER A 507 1.86 -10.93 23.69
C SER A 507 2.45 -10.68 25.08
N LEU A 508 3.69 -10.21 25.17
CA LEU A 508 4.27 -9.85 26.47
C LEU A 508 5.31 -8.74 26.36
N GLY A 509 5.19 -7.73 27.21
CA GLY A 509 6.29 -6.83 27.60
C GLY A 509 7.37 -7.54 28.41
N VAL A 510 8.26 -8.28 27.73
CA VAL A 510 9.26 -9.15 28.38
C VAL A 510 10.18 -8.34 29.30
N SER A 511 10.60 -7.15 28.87
CA SER A 511 11.53 -6.29 29.59
C SER A 511 11.01 -5.82 30.97
N ASN A 512 9.71 -5.91 31.23
CA ASN A 512 9.09 -5.46 32.47
C ASN A 512 9.48 -6.33 33.68
N ILE A 513 9.82 -7.60 33.44
CA ILE A 513 10.15 -8.58 34.48
C ILE A 513 11.32 -8.14 35.38
N SER A 514 12.27 -7.39 34.81
CA SER A 514 13.56 -7.06 35.44
C SER A 514 13.64 -5.64 36.00
N PHE A 515 12.56 -4.85 35.97
CA PHE A 515 12.60 -3.48 36.51
C PHE A 515 13.10 -3.46 37.96
N GLY A 516 14.05 -2.58 38.26
CA GLY A 516 14.65 -2.45 39.59
C GLY A 516 15.85 -3.38 39.87
N LEU A 517 16.22 -4.27 38.94
CA LEU A 517 17.36 -5.18 39.11
C LEU A 517 18.58 -4.77 38.26
N PRO A 518 19.82 -5.06 38.71
CA PRO A 518 21.02 -4.89 37.91
C PRO A 518 21.12 -5.98 36.83
N ALA A 519 21.94 -5.74 35.80
CA ALA A 519 22.21 -6.71 34.72
C ALA A 519 20.94 -7.32 34.10
N ARG A 520 19.93 -6.47 33.86
CA ARG A 520 18.58 -6.81 33.39
C ARG A 520 18.55 -7.77 32.21
N GLU A 521 19.50 -7.64 31.28
CA GLU A 521 19.58 -8.46 30.07
C GLU A 521 19.66 -9.97 30.35
N ILE A 522 20.33 -10.39 31.43
CA ILE A 522 20.41 -11.81 31.82
C ILE A 522 19.03 -12.33 32.24
N ILE A 523 18.31 -11.53 33.03
CA ILE A 523 16.98 -11.89 33.53
C ILE A 523 15.97 -11.88 32.37
N ASN A 524 16.00 -10.83 31.55
CA ASN A 524 15.13 -10.68 30.39
C ASN A 524 15.31 -11.85 29.41
N SER A 525 16.55 -12.19 29.03
CA SER A 525 16.81 -13.29 28.07
C SER A 525 16.40 -14.66 28.63
N THR A 526 16.63 -14.92 29.91
CA THR A 526 16.21 -16.17 30.58
C THR A 526 14.69 -16.27 30.66
N PHE A 527 14.02 -15.20 31.10
CA PHE A 527 12.55 -15.14 31.16
C PHE A 527 11.93 -15.25 29.77
N PHE A 528 12.55 -14.63 28.76
CA PHE A 528 12.12 -14.72 27.38
C PHE A 528 12.19 -16.16 26.86
N ALA A 529 13.28 -16.88 27.11
CA ALA A 529 13.40 -18.29 26.76
C ALA A 529 12.28 -19.12 27.40
N MET A 530 11.97 -18.87 28.67
CA MET A 530 10.86 -19.54 29.37
C MET A 530 9.52 -19.21 28.70
N ALA A 531 9.24 -17.95 28.41
CA ALA A 531 7.99 -17.53 27.77
C ALA A 531 7.80 -18.13 26.37
N LEU A 532 8.87 -18.20 25.56
CA LEU A 532 8.85 -18.84 24.24
C LEU A 532 8.40 -20.31 24.33
N THR A 533 8.93 -21.06 25.30
CA THR A 533 8.52 -22.47 25.50
C THR A 533 7.08 -22.64 26.01
N LYS A 534 6.47 -21.58 26.53
CA LYS A 534 5.07 -21.56 26.99
C LYS A 534 4.08 -21.12 25.89
N GLY A 535 4.57 -20.81 24.69
CA GLY A 535 3.75 -20.48 23.53
C GLY A 535 3.52 -18.98 23.32
N LEU A 536 4.48 -18.15 23.71
CA LEU A 536 4.44 -16.70 23.46
C LEU A 536 4.35 -16.41 21.95
N SER A 537 3.34 -15.66 21.52
CA SER A 537 3.09 -15.37 20.10
C SER A 537 3.67 -14.03 19.63
N GLY A 538 3.81 -13.05 20.52
CA GLY A 538 4.46 -11.76 20.27
C GLY A 538 5.29 -11.32 21.47
N ALA A 539 6.47 -10.77 21.25
CA ALA A 539 7.37 -10.35 22.33
C ALA A 539 7.77 -8.90 22.11
N ILE A 540 7.35 -8.02 23.03
CA ILE A 540 7.81 -6.64 23.09
C ILE A 540 9.16 -6.65 23.81
N ILE A 541 10.24 -6.49 23.05
CA ILE A 541 11.62 -6.56 23.50
C ILE A 541 12.49 -5.46 22.89
N ASN A 542 13.66 -5.23 23.48
CA ASN A 542 14.73 -4.44 22.86
C ASN A 542 15.54 -5.31 21.87
N PRO A 543 15.39 -5.14 20.54
CA PRO A 543 16.09 -5.98 19.56
C PRO A 543 17.61 -5.77 19.56
N HIS A 544 18.11 -4.63 20.04
CA HIS A 544 19.56 -4.41 20.23
C HIS A 544 20.15 -5.23 21.37
N SER A 545 19.34 -5.96 22.15
CA SER A 545 19.87 -6.90 23.13
C SER A 545 20.39 -8.15 22.43
N ALA A 546 21.71 -8.25 22.31
CA ALA A 546 22.36 -9.43 21.78
C ALA A 546 21.97 -10.71 22.54
N GLU A 547 21.75 -10.64 23.86
CA GLU A 547 21.34 -11.78 24.67
C GLU A 547 19.91 -12.25 24.35
N MET A 548 18.96 -11.32 24.19
CA MET A 548 17.59 -11.68 23.78
C MET A 548 17.55 -12.22 22.35
N MET A 549 18.30 -11.62 21.41
CA MET A 549 18.35 -12.09 20.02
C MET A 549 19.05 -13.45 19.88
N LYS A 550 20.09 -13.74 20.69
CA LYS A 550 20.69 -15.08 20.78
C LYS A 550 19.66 -16.12 21.21
N VAL A 551 18.87 -15.82 22.24
CA VAL A 551 17.79 -16.70 22.71
C VAL A 551 16.77 -16.93 21.62
N TYR A 552 16.30 -15.86 20.95
CA TYR A 552 15.30 -15.96 19.89
C TYR A 552 15.77 -16.81 18.71
N LYS A 553 16.95 -16.51 18.14
CA LYS A 553 17.48 -17.23 16.98
C LYS A 553 17.79 -18.70 17.31
N SER A 554 18.29 -18.96 18.52
CA SER A 554 18.50 -20.34 18.99
C SER A 554 17.17 -21.08 19.17
N TYR A 555 16.15 -20.43 19.73
CA TYR A 555 14.81 -21.00 19.86
C TYR A 555 14.20 -21.34 18.50
N CYS A 556 14.31 -20.45 17.50
CA CYS A 556 13.82 -20.70 16.15
C CYS A 556 14.50 -21.91 15.50
N ALA A 557 15.81 -22.03 15.62
CA ALA A 557 16.57 -23.19 15.13
C ALA A 557 16.15 -24.50 15.83
N LEU A 558 16.04 -24.48 17.16
CA LEU A 558 15.66 -25.65 17.96
C LEU A 558 14.20 -26.06 17.77
N SER A 559 13.32 -25.12 17.45
CA SER A 559 11.87 -25.36 17.28
C SER A 559 11.46 -25.64 15.84
N GLY A 560 12.42 -25.70 14.91
CA GLY A 560 12.16 -25.98 13.49
C GLY A 560 11.52 -24.83 12.71
N PHE A 561 11.64 -23.58 13.20
CA PHE A 561 11.19 -22.38 12.50
C PHE A 561 12.25 -21.83 11.53
N ASP A 562 13.52 -22.19 11.70
CA ASP A 562 14.60 -21.84 10.78
C ASP A 562 14.92 -23.02 9.86
N GLU A 563 14.35 -23.01 8.66
CA GLU A 563 14.55 -24.06 7.67
C GLU A 563 16.03 -24.09 7.23
N ASN A 564 16.66 -25.26 7.31
CA ASN A 564 18.09 -25.47 7.03
C ASN A 564 19.04 -24.64 7.91
N TYR A 565 18.59 -24.08 9.04
CA TYR A 565 19.38 -23.27 9.96
C TYR A 565 20.00 -22.02 9.31
N SER A 566 19.43 -21.53 8.21
CA SER A 566 20.00 -20.46 7.40
C SER A 566 20.12 -19.15 8.19
N GLU A 567 19.07 -18.76 8.90
CA GLU A 567 19.07 -17.53 9.71
C GLU A 567 20.04 -17.63 10.87
N TYR A 568 20.08 -18.77 11.54
CA TYR A 568 20.98 -19.02 12.66
C TYR A 568 22.44 -19.01 12.20
N ILE A 569 22.75 -19.65 11.07
CA ILE A 569 24.11 -19.65 10.50
C ILE A 569 24.55 -18.21 10.20
N ASP A 570 23.71 -17.41 9.55
CA ASP A 570 24.07 -16.03 9.21
C ASP A 570 24.20 -15.14 10.45
N PHE A 571 23.31 -15.31 11.43
CA PHE A 571 23.41 -14.63 12.72
C PHE A 571 24.70 -15.02 13.47
N SER A 572 25.06 -16.30 13.48
CA SER A 572 26.27 -16.80 14.18
C SER A 572 27.56 -16.24 13.58
N LYS A 573 27.61 -16.05 12.25
CA LYS A 573 28.74 -15.39 11.57
C LYS A 573 28.90 -13.95 12.07
N ARG A 574 27.81 -13.19 12.18
CA ARG A 574 27.83 -11.80 12.67
C ARG A 574 28.36 -11.71 14.10
N ILE A 575 27.92 -12.59 14.99
CA ILE A 575 28.42 -12.64 16.39
C ILE A 575 29.90 -13.05 16.45
N THR A 576 30.32 -14.03 15.64
CA THR A 576 31.71 -14.52 15.65
C THR A 576 32.70 -13.48 15.14
N VAL A 577 32.29 -12.67 14.15
CA VAL A 577 33.07 -11.53 13.65
C VAL A 577 33.11 -10.38 14.67
N SER A 578 31.98 -10.06 15.32
CA SER A 578 31.92 -9.03 16.36
C SER A 578 32.82 -9.37 17.57
N SER A 579 32.74 -10.61 18.06
CA SER A 579 33.57 -11.09 19.18
C SER A 579 35.07 -11.23 18.87
N SER A 580 35.48 -11.24 17.59
CA SER A 580 36.90 -11.21 17.19
C SER A 580 37.44 -9.79 17.00
N LEU A 581 36.57 -8.80 16.73
CA LEU A 581 36.91 -7.38 16.70
C LEU A 581 36.96 -6.76 18.10
N ASP A 582 36.14 -7.23 19.05
CA ASP A 582 36.11 -6.75 20.44
C ASP A 582 37.40 -7.00 21.25
N LYS A 583 38.33 -7.83 20.74
CA LYS A 583 39.64 -8.02 21.39
C LYS A 583 40.64 -6.89 21.15
N ASN A 584 40.35 -5.90 20.29
CA ASN A 584 41.31 -4.86 19.91
C ASN A 584 40.79 -3.41 19.89
N ALA A 585 39.69 -3.07 20.57
CA ALA A 585 39.23 -1.67 20.61
C ALA A 585 38.62 -1.24 21.96
N ASN A 586 39.48 -0.75 22.86
CA ASN A 586 39.11 0.35 23.75
C ASN A 586 39.17 1.65 22.93
N SER A 587 38.08 1.94 22.21
CA SER A 587 37.87 3.24 21.59
C SER A 587 36.38 3.52 21.51
N ILE A 588 35.96 4.58 22.21
CA ILE A 588 34.83 5.48 21.97
C ILE A 588 33.78 4.93 20.98
N GLN A 589 32.55 4.75 21.47
CA GLN A 589 31.35 4.64 20.65
C GLN A 589 31.26 5.81 19.66
N THR A 590 31.82 5.62 18.48
CA THR A 590 31.35 6.28 17.26
C THR A 590 30.47 5.25 16.59
N GLY A 591 29.16 5.50 16.59
CA GLY A 591 28.30 4.88 15.61
C GLY A 591 28.95 5.13 14.25
N ASN A 592 29.22 4.07 13.49
CA ASN A 592 29.47 4.22 12.07
C ASN A 592 28.18 4.76 11.48
N GLU A 593 28.02 6.08 11.53
CA GLU A 593 27.13 6.84 10.67
C GLU A 593 27.52 6.42 9.25
N GLU A 594 26.70 5.60 8.61
CA GLU A 594 26.65 5.65 7.16
C GLU A 594 26.39 7.12 6.84
N GLY A 595 27.41 7.85 6.39
CA GLY A 595 27.40 9.31 6.27
C GLY A 595 26.33 9.84 5.31
N LEU A 596 26.63 10.88 4.53
CA LEU A 596 25.61 11.45 3.62
C LEU A 596 24.94 10.37 2.73
N LYS A 597 25.72 9.42 2.20
CA LYS A 597 25.21 8.30 1.41
C LYS A 597 24.17 7.45 2.16
N GLY A 598 24.41 7.11 3.42
CA GLY A 598 23.51 6.30 4.23
C GLY A 598 22.21 7.01 4.55
N ALA A 599 22.30 8.27 4.96
CA ALA A 599 21.12 9.10 5.22
C ALA A 599 20.21 9.22 3.98
N ILE A 600 20.79 9.31 2.79
CA ILE A 600 20.03 9.30 1.52
C ILE A 600 19.39 7.94 1.28
N ILE A 601 20.14 6.84 1.36
CA ILE A 601 19.60 5.48 1.18
C ILE A 601 18.43 5.20 2.13
N LYS A 602 18.55 5.64 3.38
CA LYS A 602 17.56 5.48 4.45
C LYS A 602 16.41 6.49 4.43
N GLY A 603 16.42 7.44 3.50
CA GLY A 603 15.33 8.42 3.41
C GLY A 603 15.28 9.45 4.55
N LEU A 604 16.41 9.73 5.22
CA LEU A 604 16.51 10.67 6.35
C LEU A 604 16.81 12.09 5.86
N LYS A 605 15.77 12.90 5.66
CA LYS A 605 15.87 14.20 4.94
C LYS A 605 16.69 15.25 5.69
N GLU A 606 16.38 15.46 6.97
CA GLU A 606 17.07 16.47 7.79
C GLU A 606 18.53 16.08 8.02
N SER A 607 18.76 14.78 8.25
CA SER A 607 20.09 14.20 8.34
C SER A 607 20.89 14.37 7.05
N ALA A 608 20.28 14.14 5.89
CA ALA A 608 20.94 14.32 4.60
C ALA A 608 21.33 15.80 4.37
N TYR A 609 20.47 16.74 4.72
CA TYR A 609 20.77 18.18 4.64
C TYR A 609 21.94 18.57 5.56
N ASN A 610 21.89 18.17 6.84
CA ASN A 610 22.91 18.51 7.83
C ASN A 610 24.26 17.83 7.54
N LEU A 611 24.26 16.54 7.19
CA LEU A 611 25.47 15.82 6.80
C LEU A 611 26.08 16.40 5.52
N SER A 612 25.27 16.90 4.58
CA SER A 612 25.79 17.62 3.42
C SER A 612 26.56 18.87 3.82
N LYS A 613 26.05 19.68 4.77
CA LYS A 613 26.76 20.85 5.28
C LYS A 613 28.09 20.50 5.95
N GLU A 614 28.14 19.37 6.66
CA GLU A 614 29.38 18.89 7.29
C GLU A 614 30.41 18.41 6.26
N VAL A 615 29.99 17.58 5.28
CA VAL A 615 30.90 17.08 4.23
C VAL A 615 31.41 18.21 3.32
N LEU A 616 30.59 19.25 3.08
CA LEU A 616 30.97 20.45 2.34
C LEU A 616 32.07 21.30 3.01
N LYS A 617 32.42 21.03 4.28
CA LYS A 617 33.58 21.66 4.93
C LYS A 617 34.91 21.10 4.41
N THR A 618 34.91 19.88 3.89
CA THR A 618 36.13 19.16 3.50
C THR A 618 36.16 18.71 2.04
N MET A 619 35.01 18.65 1.36
CA MET A 619 34.89 18.26 -0.05
C MET A 619 34.27 19.36 -0.91
N SER A 620 34.61 19.38 -2.20
CA SER A 620 33.98 20.30 -3.13
C SER A 620 32.51 19.88 -3.40
N PRO A 621 31.60 20.85 -3.67
CA PRO A 621 30.22 20.58 -4.06
C PRO A 621 30.06 19.48 -5.12
N LEU A 622 30.88 19.51 -6.17
CA LEU A 622 30.81 18.53 -7.26
C LEU A 622 31.27 17.13 -6.82
N ASP A 623 32.28 17.05 -5.95
CA ASP A 623 32.74 15.76 -5.44
C ASP A 623 31.70 15.13 -4.52
N VAL A 624 30.99 15.92 -3.70
CA VAL A 624 29.89 15.41 -2.86
C VAL A 624 28.78 14.82 -3.72
N ILE A 625 28.39 15.50 -4.80
CA ILE A 625 27.37 15.01 -5.74
C ILE A 625 27.81 13.67 -6.35
N ASN A 626 29.02 13.62 -6.93
CA ASN A 626 29.48 12.47 -7.71
C ASN A 626 29.89 11.26 -6.86
N THR A 627 30.33 11.47 -5.61
CA THR A 627 30.87 10.38 -4.76
C THR A 627 29.92 9.94 -3.65
N GLN A 628 28.98 10.78 -3.23
CA GLN A 628 28.05 10.47 -2.14
C GLN A 628 26.60 10.36 -2.65
N ILE A 629 26.09 11.39 -3.34
CA ILE A 629 24.67 11.48 -3.70
C ILE A 629 24.32 10.55 -4.88
N VAL A 630 25.01 10.67 -6.01
CA VAL A 630 24.75 9.82 -7.19
C VAL A 630 24.90 8.33 -6.85
N PRO A 631 25.96 7.87 -6.16
CA PRO A 631 26.07 6.47 -5.76
C PRO A 631 25.03 6.00 -4.74
N ALA A 632 24.42 6.91 -3.97
CA ALA A 632 23.29 6.57 -3.09
C ALA A 632 22.03 6.30 -3.92
N LEU A 633 21.70 7.21 -4.83
CA LEU A 633 20.55 7.08 -5.73
C LEU A 633 20.67 5.86 -6.64
N ASP A 634 21.87 5.56 -7.15
CA ASP A 634 22.12 4.37 -7.98
C ASP A 634 21.92 3.07 -7.18
N ALA A 635 22.32 3.03 -5.91
CA ALA A 635 22.11 1.87 -5.05
C ALA A 635 20.61 1.60 -4.81
N VAL A 636 19.84 2.66 -4.53
CA VAL A 636 18.38 2.57 -4.33
C VAL A 636 17.67 2.23 -5.64
N GLY A 637 18.08 2.84 -6.76
CA GLY A 637 17.55 2.55 -8.10
C GLY A 637 17.81 1.10 -8.53
N LYS A 638 19.01 0.57 -8.26
CA LYS A 638 19.34 -0.84 -8.48
C LYS A 638 18.48 -1.75 -7.59
N GLY A 639 18.30 -1.40 -6.31
CA GLY A 639 17.40 -2.12 -5.41
C GLY A 639 15.95 -2.13 -5.90
N PHE A 640 15.48 -1.05 -6.53
CA PHE A 640 14.14 -0.98 -7.12
C PHE A 640 13.98 -1.93 -8.31
N GLU A 641 15.00 -2.02 -9.17
CA GLU A 641 15.03 -2.98 -10.28
C GLU A 641 15.13 -4.44 -9.84
N GLU A 642 15.93 -4.68 -8.81
CA GLU A 642 16.04 -5.97 -8.13
C GLU A 642 14.82 -6.28 -7.26
N LYS A 643 13.88 -5.33 -7.12
CA LYS A 643 12.65 -5.41 -6.33
C LYS A 643 12.89 -5.67 -4.83
N THR A 644 14.06 -5.32 -4.34
CA THR A 644 14.42 -5.31 -2.91
C THR A 644 14.06 -3.97 -2.27
N VAL A 645 13.87 -2.93 -3.08
CA VAL A 645 13.38 -1.60 -2.69
C VAL A 645 12.06 -1.34 -3.41
N PHE A 646 11.08 -0.74 -2.71
CA PHE A 646 9.78 -0.39 -3.31
C PHE A 646 9.71 1.09 -3.69
N LEU A 647 8.71 1.45 -4.51
CA LEU A 647 8.50 2.82 -4.99
C LEU A 647 8.54 3.86 -3.86
N PRO A 648 7.94 3.62 -2.67
CA PRO A 648 8.06 4.53 -1.54
C PRO A 648 9.48 4.89 -1.14
N GLN A 649 10.32 3.88 -0.91
CA GLN A 649 11.70 4.05 -0.49
C GLN A 649 12.52 4.75 -1.57
N LEU A 650 12.26 4.45 -2.86
CA LEU A 650 12.89 5.15 -3.97
C LEU A 650 12.58 6.66 -3.96
N LEU A 651 11.32 7.03 -3.83
CA LEU A 651 10.89 8.42 -3.83
C LEU A 651 11.45 9.19 -2.62
N ILE A 652 11.43 8.58 -1.44
CA ILE A 652 11.87 9.22 -0.21
C ILE A 652 13.40 9.37 -0.17
N SER A 653 14.14 8.38 -0.66
CA SER A 653 15.58 8.52 -0.90
C SER A 653 15.88 9.69 -1.83
N ALA A 654 15.08 9.83 -2.90
CA ALA A 654 15.23 10.92 -3.85
C ALA A 654 14.90 12.30 -3.22
N GLU A 655 13.92 12.40 -2.33
CA GLU A 655 13.65 13.61 -1.54
C GLU A 655 14.77 13.93 -0.53
N SER A 656 15.38 12.93 0.08
CA SER A 656 16.57 13.11 0.92
C SER A 656 17.78 13.58 0.11
N ALA A 657 17.98 13.05 -1.09
CA ALA A 657 18.99 13.54 -2.03
C ALA A 657 18.72 14.99 -2.43
N LYS A 658 17.45 15.37 -2.69
CA LYS A 658 17.07 16.77 -2.95
C LYS A 658 17.43 17.68 -1.77
N SER A 659 17.15 17.24 -0.54
CA SER A 659 17.52 17.98 0.67
C SER A 659 19.04 18.16 0.78
N ALA A 660 19.82 17.13 0.41
CA ALA A 660 21.27 17.24 0.30
C ALA A 660 21.71 18.25 -0.79
N PHE A 661 21.07 18.23 -1.96
CA PHE A 661 21.33 19.21 -3.02
C PHE A 661 21.02 20.64 -2.61
N ASP A 662 19.96 20.88 -1.84
CA ASP A 662 19.61 22.22 -1.35
C ASP A 662 20.71 22.79 -0.45
N ALA A 663 21.29 21.98 0.45
CA ALA A 663 22.45 22.37 1.25
C ALA A 663 23.70 22.68 0.38
N ILE A 664 23.92 21.90 -0.68
CA ILE A 664 25.00 22.14 -1.63
C ILE A 664 24.78 23.45 -2.40
N LYS A 665 23.55 23.72 -2.83
CA LYS A 665 23.17 24.93 -3.56
C LYS A 665 23.34 26.18 -2.73
N GLU A 666 22.99 26.13 -1.44
CA GLU A 666 23.30 27.20 -0.48
C GLU A 666 24.80 27.50 -0.46
N LYS A 667 25.64 26.46 -0.34
CA LYS A 667 27.10 26.62 -0.30
C LYS A 667 27.70 27.12 -1.61
N MET A 668 27.19 26.66 -2.75
CA MET A 668 27.63 27.10 -4.08
C MET A 668 27.25 28.55 -4.36
N SER A 669 26.08 28.98 -3.87
CA SER A 669 25.63 30.37 -3.97
C SER A 669 26.53 31.31 -3.16
N GLU A 670 27.00 30.87 -1.98
CA GLU A 670 28.03 31.60 -1.20
C GLU A 670 29.36 31.71 -1.96
N LEU A 671 29.71 30.70 -2.77
CA LEU A 671 30.97 30.62 -3.53
C LEU A 671 30.90 31.29 -4.91
N GLY A 672 29.75 31.87 -5.30
CA GLY A 672 29.57 32.53 -6.60
C GLY A 672 29.53 31.57 -7.81
N ASN A 673 29.39 30.27 -7.59
CA ASN A 673 29.31 29.25 -8.64
C ASN A 673 27.84 28.88 -8.90
N THR A 674 27.27 29.32 -10.03
CA THR A 674 26.00 28.80 -10.53
C THR A 674 26.20 27.45 -11.22
N GLN A 675 25.44 26.44 -10.78
CA GLN A 675 25.39 25.11 -11.38
C GLN A 675 24.98 25.19 -12.86
N THR A 676 25.72 24.53 -13.76
CA THR A 676 25.21 24.17 -15.09
C THR A 676 24.27 22.98 -14.91
N LYS A 677 22.97 23.20 -15.08
CA LYS A 677 21.98 22.10 -15.13
C LYS A 677 22.35 21.13 -16.27
N LYS A 678 22.05 19.84 -16.11
CA LYS A 678 22.15 18.86 -17.21
C LYS A 678 21.16 19.22 -18.33
N CYS A 679 21.25 18.50 -19.45
CA CYS A 679 20.46 18.85 -20.64
C CYS A 679 18.95 19.02 -20.34
N PRO A 680 18.25 19.94 -21.05
CA PRO A 680 16.84 20.16 -20.79
C PRO A 680 15.97 19.00 -21.30
N VAL A 681 15.03 18.58 -20.47
CA VAL A 681 14.08 17.48 -20.75
C VAL A 681 12.66 18.04 -20.70
N VAL A 682 11.85 17.80 -21.72
CA VAL A 682 10.40 18.07 -21.66
C VAL A 682 9.68 16.76 -21.39
N ILE A 683 8.75 16.76 -20.43
CA ILE A 683 7.93 15.58 -20.12
C ILE A 683 6.43 15.93 -20.11
N ALA A 684 5.60 15.00 -20.58
CA ALA A 684 4.15 15.17 -20.63
C ALA A 684 3.42 13.82 -20.58
N THR A 685 2.20 13.82 -20.04
CA THR A 685 1.23 12.77 -20.34
C THR A 685 0.48 13.21 -21.61
N VAL A 686 0.34 12.28 -22.55
CA VAL A 686 -0.23 12.58 -23.87
C VAL A 686 -1.70 12.99 -23.80
N LYS A 687 -2.18 13.67 -24.84
CA LYS A 687 -3.59 14.07 -24.99
C LYS A 687 -4.57 12.92 -24.70
N GLY A 688 -5.63 13.26 -23.98
CA GLY A 688 -6.67 12.34 -23.51
C GLY A 688 -6.27 11.54 -22.27
N ASP A 689 -4.99 11.58 -21.86
CA ASP A 689 -4.51 10.85 -20.70
C ASP A 689 -4.27 11.77 -19.51
N ILE A 690 -5.13 11.60 -18.52
CA ILE A 690 -5.15 12.39 -17.30
C ILE A 690 -4.35 11.74 -16.15
N HIS A 691 -3.73 10.59 -16.38
CA HIS A 691 -2.95 9.87 -15.38
C HIS A 691 -1.50 10.35 -15.44
N ASP A 692 -1.05 10.98 -14.36
CA ASP A 692 0.27 11.61 -14.31
C ASP A 692 1.24 10.94 -13.33
N ILE A 693 0.87 9.83 -12.70
CA ILE A 693 1.71 9.14 -11.71
C ILE A 693 3.07 8.75 -12.28
N GLY A 694 3.09 7.97 -13.38
CA GLY A 694 4.34 7.52 -14.00
C GLY A 694 5.25 8.68 -14.44
N LYS A 695 4.66 9.70 -15.09
CA LYS A 695 5.35 10.94 -15.47
C LYS A 695 5.92 11.68 -14.26
N ASN A 696 5.15 11.81 -13.18
CA ASN A 696 5.60 12.50 -11.96
C ASN A 696 6.73 11.76 -11.26
N ILE A 697 6.74 10.43 -11.29
CA ILE A 697 7.87 9.62 -10.80
C ILE A 697 9.11 9.89 -11.66
N VAL A 698 9.00 9.81 -12.99
CA VAL A 698 10.12 10.11 -13.90
C VAL A 698 10.64 11.55 -13.72
N LYS A 699 9.74 12.52 -13.59
CA LYS A 699 10.07 13.92 -13.28
C LYS A 699 10.92 14.02 -12.02
N ALA A 700 10.41 13.47 -10.92
CA ALA A 700 11.06 13.57 -9.62
C ALA A 700 12.46 12.97 -9.69
N LEU A 701 12.61 11.80 -10.32
CA LEU A 701 13.92 11.17 -10.49
C LEU A 701 14.86 12.00 -11.37
N LEU A 702 14.42 12.47 -12.54
CA LEU A 702 15.25 13.30 -13.42
C LEU A 702 15.70 14.61 -12.75
N GLU A 703 14.80 15.31 -12.05
CA GLU A 703 15.15 16.51 -11.27
C GLU A 703 16.21 16.18 -10.21
N ASN A 704 16.09 15.03 -9.54
CA ASN A 704 17.04 14.57 -8.52
C ASN A 704 18.39 14.13 -9.10
N TYR A 705 18.45 13.74 -10.38
CA TYR A 705 19.70 13.48 -11.11
C TYR A 705 20.31 14.76 -11.74
N GLY A 706 19.68 15.93 -11.53
CA GLY A 706 20.20 17.23 -11.93
C GLY A 706 19.80 17.71 -13.34
N PHE A 707 18.80 17.08 -13.96
CA PHE A 707 18.25 17.50 -15.26
C PHE A 707 17.36 18.75 -15.14
N ASP A 708 17.37 19.60 -16.17
CA ASP A 708 16.42 20.72 -16.29
C ASP A 708 15.08 20.22 -16.85
N VAL A 709 14.19 19.77 -15.98
CA VAL A 709 12.91 19.17 -16.39
C VAL A 709 11.83 20.23 -16.54
N SER A 710 11.22 20.28 -17.72
CA SER A 710 10.03 21.08 -18.04
C SER A 710 8.83 20.15 -18.16
N ASP A 711 7.99 20.16 -17.12
CA ASP A 711 6.81 19.31 -17.03
C ASP A 711 5.57 20.06 -17.52
N LEU A 712 4.98 19.59 -18.62
CA LEU A 712 3.76 20.15 -19.19
C LEU A 712 2.48 19.60 -18.53
N GLY A 713 2.60 18.65 -17.61
CA GLY A 713 1.47 18.05 -16.93
C GLY A 713 0.83 16.93 -17.75
N LYS A 714 -0.49 16.91 -17.79
CA LYS A 714 -1.33 15.83 -18.32
C LYS A 714 -2.35 16.35 -19.31
N ASP A 715 -2.87 15.46 -20.14
CA ASP A 715 -3.79 15.81 -21.23
C ASP A 715 -3.21 16.93 -22.12
N VAL A 716 -1.96 16.75 -22.55
CA VAL A 716 -1.23 17.78 -23.28
C VAL A 716 -1.35 17.58 -24.79
N GLU A 717 -1.74 18.63 -25.51
CA GLU A 717 -1.81 18.60 -26.98
C GLU A 717 -0.42 18.35 -27.60
N PRO A 718 -0.32 17.55 -28.68
CA PRO A 718 0.96 17.25 -29.32
C PRO A 718 1.78 18.50 -29.68
N MET A 719 1.12 19.56 -30.15
CA MET A 719 1.81 20.78 -30.58
C MET A 719 2.41 21.56 -29.41
N ASP A 720 1.74 21.61 -28.25
CA ASP A 720 2.25 22.28 -27.05
C ASP A 720 3.56 21.65 -26.56
N ILE A 721 3.67 20.32 -26.67
CA ILE A 721 4.90 19.57 -26.36
C ILE A 721 6.04 20.00 -27.29
N ILE A 722 5.76 20.13 -28.59
CA ILE A 722 6.77 20.56 -29.58
C ILE A 722 7.19 22.01 -29.33
N GLU A 723 6.25 22.89 -29.04
CA GLU A 723 6.53 24.31 -28.79
C GLU A 723 7.37 24.52 -27.53
N GLU A 724 7.05 23.84 -26.43
CA GLU A 724 7.87 23.94 -25.22
C GLU A 724 9.25 23.31 -25.43
N ALA A 725 9.35 22.18 -26.14
CA ALA A 725 10.65 21.57 -26.48
C ALA A 725 11.52 22.51 -27.33
N LYS A 726 10.94 23.23 -28.29
CA LYS A 726 11.64 24.28 -29.05
C LYS A 726 12.09 25.44 -28.16
N LYS A 727 11.19 25.94 -27.32
CA LYS A 727 11.42 27.08 -26.43
C LYS A 727 12.53 26.79 -25.41
N LYS A 728 12.54 25.58 -24.85
CA LYS A 728 13.54 25.11 -23.87
C LYS A 728 14.82 24.59 -24.50
N LYS A 729 14.85 24.44 -25.83
CA LYS A 729 15.92 23.74 -26.56
C LYS A 729 16.18 22.35 -25.94
N ALA A 730 15.09 21.65 -25.63
CA ALA A 730 15.15 20.33 -25.01
C ALA A 730 15.84 19.34 -25.93
N LEU A 731 16.65 18.46 -25.35
CA LEU A 731 17.31 17.38 -26.08
C LEU A 731 16.57 16.05 -25.94
N ILE A 732 15.67 15.97 -24.96
CA ILE A 732 14.87 14.79 -24.67
C ILE A 732 13.40 15.20 -24.53
N ILE A 733 12.51 14.44 -25.16
CA ILE A 733 11.06 14.46 -24.91
C ILE A 733 10.67 13.12 -24.30
N GLY A 734 10.09 13.14 -23.10
CA GLY A 734 9.51 11.99 -22.42
C GLY A 734 8.00 11.98 -22.47
N LEU A 735 7.39 10.92 -23.02
CA LEU A 735 5.93 10.78 -23.11
C LEU A 735 5.43 9.62 -22.26
N SER A 736 4.33 9.83 -21.55
CA SER A 736 3.66 8.80 -20.76
C SER A 736 2.21 8.56 -21.21
N ALA A 737 1.76 7.31 -21.20
CA ALA A 737 0.36 6.91 -21.38
C ALA A 737 -0.01 5.73 -20.47
N LEU A 738 -1.09 5.85 -19.70
CA LEU A 738 -1.63 4.77 -18.87
C LEU A 738 -2.78 4.04 -19.57
N MET A 739 -3.58 4.72 -20.41
CA MET A 739 -4.75 4.11 -21.03
C MET A 739 -4.43 3.57 -22.42
N THR A 740 -4.93 2.37 -22.76
CA THR A 740 -4.77 1.81 -24.12
C THR A 740 -5.33 2.73 -25.20
N THR A 741 -6.30 3.56 -24.80
CA THR A 741 -7.05 4.45 -25.66
C THR A 741 -6.29 5.74 -25.99
N THR A 742 -5.22 6.05 -25.26
CA THR A 742 -4.41 7.28 -25.43
C THR A 742 -3.10 7.01 -26.17
N VAL A 743 -2.76 5.73 -26.40
CA VAL A 743 -1.61 5.31 -27.22
C VAL A 743 -1.59 5.92 -28.63
N PRO A 744 -2.73 6.09 -29.35
CA PRO A 744 -2.73 6.77 -30.65
C PRO A 744 -2.26 8.23 -30.59
N ALA A 745 -2.61 8.97 -29.53
CA ALA A 745 -2.16 10.35 -29.33
C ALA A 745 -0.65 10.44 -29.06
N MET A 746 -0.10 9.42 -28.38
CA MET A 746 1.35 9.27 -28.24
C MET A 746 2.02 9.09 -29.60
N GLU A 747 1.51 8.18 -30.43
CA GLU A 747 2.06 7.93 -31.77
C GLU A 747 2.03 9.18 -32.66
N GLU A 748 0.95 9.97 -32.58
CA GLU A 748 0.85 11.27 -33.24
C GLU A 748 1.96 12.24 -32.77
N THR A 749 2.14 12.35 -31.46
CA THR A 749 3.15 13.23 -30.84
C THR A 749 4.58 12.83 -31.26
N VAL A 750 4.90 11.53 -31.25
CA VAL A 750 6.22 11.02 -31.66
C VAL A 750 6.51 11.36 -33.12
N LYS A 751 5.55 11.13 -34.02
CA LYS A 751 5.70 11.45 -35.45
C LYS A 751 5.89 12.95 -35.68
N LEU A 752 5.13 13.78 -34.96
CA LEU A 752 5.22 15.23 -35.05
C LEU A 752 6.58 15.73 -34.54
N ALA A 753 7.06 15.21 -33.41
CA ALA A 753 8.36 15.52 -32.84
C ALA A 753 9.49 15.16 -33.80
N LYS A 754 9.50 13.95 -34.37
CA LYS A 754 10.52 13.57 -35.36
C LYS A 754 10.55 14.46 -36.59
N LYS A 755 9.38 14.92 -37.05
CA LYS A 755 9.27 15.80 -38.22
C LYS A 755 9.75 17.23 -37.93
N LEU A 756 9.43 17.78 -36.75
CA LEU A 756 9.66 19.19 -36.43
C LEU A 756 10.92 19.44 -35.58
N LEU A 757 11.46 18.41 -34.95
CA LEU A 757 12.58 18.43 -34.00
C LEU A 757 13.52 17.22 -34.22
N PRO A 758 14.17 17.08 -35.40
CA PRO A 758 14.92 15.88 -35.76
C PRO A 758 16.15 15.58 -34.88
N GLY A 759 16.62 16.55 -34.09
CA GLY A 759 17.75 16.39 -33.16
C GLY A 759 17.35 15.98 -31.74
N VAL A 760 16.06 15.90 -31.44
CA VAL A 760 15.54 15.59 -30.09
C VAL A 760 15.30 14.09 -29.97
N LYS A 761 15.77 13.50 -28.86
CA LYS A 761 15.56 12.09 -28.54
C LYS A 761 14.23 11.89 -27.83
N ILE A 762 13.48 10.89 -28.25
CA ILE A 762 12.14 10.64 -27.76
C ILE A 762 12.11 9.33 -26.97
N MET A 763 11.82 9.41 -25.69
CA MET A 763 11.59 8.25 -24.83
C MET A 763 10.10 8.13 -24.48
N VAL A 764 9.58 6.91 -24.47
CA VAL A 764 8.17 6.63 -24.19
C VAL A 764 8.01 5.55 -23.12
N GLY A 765 6.97 5.65 -22.30
CA GLY A 765 6.66 4.67 -21.26
C GLY A 765 5.20 4.70 -20.83
N GLY A 766 4.83 3.76 -19.96
CA GLY A 766 3.48 3.66 -19.38
C GLY A 766 2.91 2.24 -19.40
N ALA A 767 1.92 1.97 -18.53
CA ALA A 767 1.50 0.61 -18.17
C ALA A 767 0.97 -0.23 -19.35
N VAL A 768 0.46 0.43 -20.38
CA VAL A 768 -0.13 -0.20 -21.57
C VAL A 768 0.83 -0.30 -22.76
N LEU A 769 2.06 0.22 -22.62
CA LEU A 769 3.05 0.17 -23.70
C LEU A 769 3.88 -1.10 -23.66
N THR A 770 4.33 -1.49 -24.86
CA THR A 770 5.34 -2.52 -25.06
C THR A 770 6.47 -1.95 -25.93
N LYS A 771 7.63 -2.60 -25.89
CA LYS A 771 8.78 -2.24 -26.74
C LYS A 771 8.41 -2.21 -28.22
N GLU A 772 7.63 -3.20 -28.68
CA GLU A 772 7.19 -3.30 -30.07
C GLU A 772 6.34 -2.10 -30.51
N TYR A 773 5.45 -1.60 -29.64
CA TYR A 773 4.67 -0.40 -29.92
C TYR A 773 5.55 0.85 -30.01
N ALA A 774 6.49 1.01 -29.08
CA ALA A 774 7.43 2.13 -29.05
C ALA A 774 8.32 2.16 -30.29
N ASP A 775 8.85 1.01 -30.71
CA ASP A 775 9.68 0.88 -31.90
C ASP A 775 8.89 1.27 -33.16
N ARG A 776 7.62 0.84 -33.27
CA ARG A 776 6.77 1.13 -34.43
C ARG A 776 6.36 2.59 -34.55
N MET A 777 6.01 3.25 -33.45
CA MET A 777 5.73 4.70 -33.48
C MET A 777 6.98 5.52 -33.80
N GLY A 778 8.15 4.89 -33.71
CA GLY A 778 9.44 5.50 -33.94
C GLY A 778 9.91 6.28 -32.73
N ALA A 779 9.65 5.84 -31.50
CA ALA A 779 10.39 6.37 -30.35
C ALA A 779 11.87 5.97 -30.45
N ASP A 780 12.77 6.74 -29.85
CA ASP A 780 14.19 6.36 -29.75
C ASP A 780 14.44 5.36 -28.62
N MET A 781 13.60 5.37 -27.58
CA MET A 781 13.72 4.46 -26.43
C MET A 781 12.35 4.12 -25.82
N TYR A 782 12.14 2.84 -25.54
CA TYR A 782 11.09 2.38 -24.63
C TYR A 782 11.66 2.26 -23.22
N CYS A 783 11.09 3.00 -22.27
CA CYS A 783 11.47 2.91 -20.86
C CYS A 783 10.41 2.09 -20.13
N LYS A 784 10.78 0.87 -19.72
CA LYS A 784 9.89 -0.05 -19.00
C LYS A 784 9.61 0.43 -17.56
N ASP A 785 10.50 1.23 -17.00
CA ASP A 785 10.43 1.80 -15.66
C ASP A 785 11.09 3.18 -15.63
N ALA A 786 10.94 3.88 -14.51
CA ALA A 786 11.42 5.25 -14.37
C ALA A 786 12.95 5.36 -14.31
N MET A 787 13.66 4.33 -13.82
CA MET A 787 15.12 4.32 -13.77
C MET A 787 15.74 4.15 -15.17
N GLU A 788 15.08 3.38 -16.05
CA GLU A 788 15.50 3.27 -17.44
C GLU A 788 15.38 4.60 -18.20
N ALA A 789 14.39 5.44 -17.86
CA ALA A 789 14.29 6.81 -18.38
C ALA A 789 15.46 7.70 -17.91
N VAL A 790 15.84 7.59 -16.63
CA VAL A 790 16.99 8.33 -16.08
C VAL A 790 18.30 7.89 -16.75
N ARG A 791 18.57 6.58 -16.85
CA ARG A 791 19.77 6.08 -17.53
C ARG A 791 19.86 6.53 -18.98
N TYR A 792 18.76 6.44 -19.72
CA TYR A 792 18.72 6.92 -21.08
C TYR A 792 19.04 8.42 -21.16
N ALA A 793 18.52 9.21 -20.22
CA ALA A 793 18.84 10.63 -20.15
C ALA A 793 20.31 10.92 -19.81
N GLU A 794 20.92 10.14 -18.90
CA GLU A 794 22.37 10.21 -18.60
C GLU A 794 23.22 9.86 -19.83
N ASP A 795 22.86 8.81 -20.55
CA ASP A 795 23.56 8.39 -21.77
C ASP A 795 23.54 9.50 -22.82
N ILE A 796 22.39 10.14 -23.04
CA ILE A 796 22.30 11.29 -23.95
C ILE A 796 23.08 12.49 -23.42
N ASN A 797 23.02 12.77 -22.12
CA ASN A 797 23.75 13.88 -21.51
C ASN A 797 25.28 13.71 -21.61
N SER A 798 25.79 12.48 -21.53
CA SER A 798 27.22 12.17 -21.64
C SER A 798 27.80 12.33 -23.05
N GLN A 799 26.93 12.41 -24.06
CA GLN A 799 27.31 12.55 -25.48
C GLN A 799 27.41 14.03 -25.92
N ILE A 800 27.14 14.97 -25.00
CA ILE A 800 27.16 16.43 -25.19
C ILE A 800 28.37 16.99 -24.46
#